data_AF-A0A3S3SLQ4-F1
#
_entry.id   AF-A0A3S3SLQ4-F1
#
_cell.length_a   1.000
_cell.length_b   1.000
_cell.length_c   1.000
_cell.angle_alpha   90.00
_cell.angle_beta   90.00
_cell.angle_gamma   90.00
#
_symmetry.space_group_name_H-M   'P 1'
#
loop_
_entity.id
_entity.type
_entity.pdbx_description
1 polymer ?
#
loop_
_entity_poly.entity_id
_entity_poly.type
_entity_poly.pdbx_seq_one_letter_code
_entity_poly.pdbx_strand_id
1 'polypeptide(L)'
;MSLADELLADLEDGDDTEEPVVPYTDSVASGDQSDSMDVDGVRFQTVAELTKLRDSDELKRVMEQIENRDSKQEMLSKCQIEGPIESHPEYKLIVDANNMTVTIDNDITVIHKYVRDHYSKRFPELESLIPTPLEYLMTVRELGNDLDKAKNNEKLQEFLTQATIMVVSVTASTTQGTILNDDELNSVFEACDIAIELNACKLKIYNFVESRMSFIAPNLSVIVGANIAAKLMGLAGGLTKISKMPSCNVAVLGSKKWSLAGFSSQTVMPHLGFVYFTEIVQNTPPDLRRKAARLVANKCTIAARVDASHASTDGAIGRSLREKIERALDKLQEPPPVKQVKPLQPPIDQPRKKRGGKRVRRMKERLAMTELRKQANRMNFGEIEDDAYQEDLGFTTGQLGKSGMGRIRMPQVDEKTKVRISKALQKNLQKQQVHGGSTTVRRQVSGIASSVAFTPLQGLEIVNPQAAEAKVNEASAKYFSNTIKSTLDGTVIHIGKAKNNHNFTYILNSDICDDFKDEITKILIIIESEAKHFKRREVVRQTWGLRALQESLNFRVLFVLGTDFSDNTMQYSITKESWTFNDILQINIEENYNNVAFKSIVGVQWFVSQCSKANFIFKTDDDIFIHIPNLLRVVSQHLTNHEHNSILCHENKARKILREHSLNNSMHSKEVIRRYWKYTVKNIPGVYYPRYCAGFGYGFTKQAAKKLLSAISITPYFFLEDVYVTGFCRQKANLMIKDSAHLSLRPLVTLQGVCAFQEGRINSQEMDENSINELWNSLNTRGYKCPKLIGPIK
;
A
#
# COMPACT_ATOMS: atom_id res chain seq x y z
N MET A 1 -40.20 -26.45 -11.36
CA MET A 1 -39.01 -27.27 -11.03
C MET A 1 -39.54 -28.46 -10.25
N SER A 2 -38.95 -29.66 -10.39
CA SER A 2 -39.21 -30.67 -9.37
C SER A 2 -38.54 -30.15 -8.09
N LEU A 3 -39.23 -30.26 -6.96
CA LEU A 3 -38.75 -29.85 -5.64
C LEU A 3 -37.39 -30.49 -5.30
N ALA A 4 -37.08 -31.63 -5.93
CA ALA A 4 -35.78 -32.30 -5.85
C ALA A 4 -34.63 -31.57 -6.58
N ASP A 5 -34.88 -30.89 -7.71
CA ASP A 5 -33.86 -30.11 -8.44
C ASP A 5 -33.52 -28.80 -7.71
N GLU A 6 -34.42 -28.31 -6.83
CA GLU A 6 -34.22 -27.12 -6.01
C GLU A 6 -33.54 -27.47 -4.67
N LEU A 7 -33.90 -28.62 -4.08
CA LEU A 7 -33.17 -29.21 -2.94
C LEU A 7 -31.74 -29.63 -3.30
N LEU A 8 -31.48 -30.16 -4.50
CA LEU A 8 -30.12 -30.49 -4.93
C LEU A 8 -29.24 -29.27 -5.15
N ALA A 9 -29.82 -28.13 -5.54
CA ALA A 9 -29.10 -26.87 -5.65
C ALA A 9 -28.79 -26.25 -4.27
N ASP A 10 -29.63 -26.49 -3.27
CA ASP A 10 -29.37 -26.12 -1.87
C ASP A 10 -28.47 -27.13 -1.13
N LEU A 11 -28.37 -28.39 -1.59
CA LEU A 11 -27.52 -29.43 -1.01
C LEU A 11 -26.13 -29.54 -1.64
N GLU A 12 -25.93 -29.12 -2.91
CA GLU A 12 -24.58 -28.92 -3.48
C GLU A 12 -23.84 -27.75 -2.81
N ASP A 13 -24.56 -26.87 -2.12
CA ASP A 13 -24.00 -25.85 -1.22
C ASP A 13 -23.75 -26.38 0.22
N GLY A 14 -23.84 -27.70 0.46
CA GLY A 14 -23.85 -28.32 1.79
C GLY A 14 -22.71 -29.27 2.18
N ASP A 15 -21.79 -29.69 1.29
CA ASP A 15 -20.77 -30.73 1.61
C ASP A 15 -19.31 -30.25 1.65
N ASP A 16 -19.10 -28.93 1.60
CA ASP A 16 -17.88 -28.30 2.10
C ASP A 16 -18.24 -27.45 3.32
N THR A 17 -18.64 -28.13 4.40
CA THR A 17 -18.50 -27.59 5.75
C THR A 17 -17.04 -27.64 6.18
N GLU A 18 -16.15 -27.02 5.40
CA GLU A 18 -15.16 -26.19 6.05
C GLU A 18 -15.97 -25.05 6.64
N GLU A 19 -16.22 -25.10 7.96
CA GLU A 19 -16.75 -23.96 8.68
C GLU A 19 -16.02 -22.73 8.16
N PRO A 20 -16.75 -21.77 7.53
CA PRO A 20 -16.09 -20.56 7.10
C PRO A 20 -15.47 -19.98 8.36
N VAL A 21 -14.15 -19.77 8.32
CA VAL A 21 -13.49 -18.83 9.22
C VAL A 21 -14.14 -17.50 8.88
N VAL A 22 -15.27 -17.24 9.53
CA VAL A 22 -15.95 -15.96 9.51
C VAL A 22 -14.88 -14.99 10.01
N PRO A 23 -14.42 -14.00 9.23
CA PRO A 23 -13.93 -12.78 9.82
C PRO A 23 -15.18 -12.23 10.49
N TYR A 24 -15.33 -12.56 11.78
CA TYR A 24 -16.38 -11.99 12.59
C TYR A 24 -16.24 -10.49 12.45
N THR A 25 -17.38 -9.87 12.18
CA THR A 25 -17.57 -8.44 12.29
C THR A 25 -16.95 -7.97 13.60
N ASP A 26 -15.96 -7.09 13.51
CA ASP A 26 -15.44 -6.31 14.62
C ASP A 26 -16.54 -5.35 15.08
N SER A 27 -17.51 -5.91 15.78
CA SER A 27 -18.56 -5.20 16.50
C SER A 27 -18.64 -5.83 17.88
N VAL A 28 -17.52 -5.77 18.59
CA VAL A 28 -17.53 -5.85 20.03
C VAL A 28 -16.91 -4.56 20.48
N ALA A 29 -17.75 -3.71 21.05
CA ALA A 29 -17.30 -2.64 21.91
C ALA A 29 -16.38 -3.29 22.95
N SER A 30 -15.08 -3.14 22.73
CA SER A 30 -14.15 -2.91 23.83
C SER A 30 -14.72 -1.71 24.56
N GLY A 31 -15.63 -1.99 25.50
CA GLY A 31 -15.89 -1.12 26.63
C GLY A 31 -14.64 -1.11 27.49
N ASP A 32 -13.51 -0.71 26.91
CA ASP A 32 -12.60 0.14 27.61
C ASP A 32 -13.35 1.47 27.71
N GLN A 33 -14.15 1.60 28.78
CA GLN A 33 -14.04 2.81 29.57
C GLN A 33 -12.62 2.84 30.15
N SER A 34 -11.59 2.87 29.31
CA SER A 34 -10.61 3.92 29.54
C SER A 34 -11.43 5.15 29.22
N ASP A 35 -11.99 5.76 30.26
CA ASP A 35 -12.19 7.19 30.21
C ASP A 35 -10.83 7.75 29.79
N SER A 36 -10.62 7.93 28.48
CA SER A 36 -9.86 9.07 28.03
C SER A 36 -10.71 10.22 28.53
N MET A 37 -10.54 10.54 29.83
CA MET A 37 -10.91 11.83 30.32
C MET A 37 -10.22 12.76 29.35
N ASP A 38 -11.03 13.41 28.52
CA ASP A 38 -10.67 14.64 27.86
C ASP A 38 -10.37 15.62 28.99
N VAL A 39 -9.20 15.46 29.61
CA VAL A 39 -8.54 16.50 30.39
C VAL A 39 -7.92 17.44 29.38
N ASP A 40 -8.79 18.02 28.55
CA ASP A 40 -8.50 19.19 27.75
C ASP A 40 -8.52 20.36 28.73
N GLY A 41 -7.32 20.81 29.10
CA GLY A 41 -7.14 22.15 29.66
C GLY A 41 -6.45 22.28 31.02
N VAL A 42 -6.01 21.21 31.69
CA VAL A 42 -5.25 21.38 32.95
C VAL A 42 -3.75 21.47 32.65
N ARG A 43 -3.23 22.70 32.57
CA ARG A 43 -1.78 22.98 32.58
C ARG A 43 -1.28 22.83 34.01
N PHE A 44 -0.75 21.67 34.35
CA PHE A 44 -0.11 21.45 35.66
C PHE A 44 1.22 22.20 35.73
N GLN A 45 1.42 22.99 36.79
CA GLN A 45 2.62 23.82 36.96
C GLN A 45 3.70 23.15 37.82
N THR A 46 3.35 22.15 38.63
CA THR A 46 4.29 21.43 39.51
C THR A 46 4.07 19.91 39.48
N VAL A 47 5.15 19.15 39.68
CA VAL A 47 5.13 17.66 39.68
C VAL A 47 4.28 17.12 40.84
N ALA A 48 4.26 17.81 41.99
CA ALA A 48 3.49 17.41 43.16
C ALA A 48 1.95 17.45 42.97
N GLU A 49 1.44 18.36 42.14
CA GLU A 49 0.00 18.42 41.83
C GLU A 49 -0.48 17.28 40.92
N LEU A 50 0.44 16.68 40.16
CA LEU A 50 0.19 15.53 39.29
C LEU A 50 0.08 14.22 40.08
N THR A 51 0.73 14.13 41.24
CA THR A 51 0.97 12.86 41.96
C THR A 51 0.20 12.77 43.27
N LYS A 52 -1.11 13.07 43.23
CA LYS A 52 -1.97 13.01 44.43
C LYS A 52 -2.04 11.62 45.08
N LEU A 53 -1.82 10.55 44.30
CA LEU A 53 -1.90 9.17 44.79
C LEU A 53 -0.64 8.73 45.53
N ARG A 54 0.56 9.19 45.14
CA ARG A 54 1.83 8.82 45.79
C ARG A 54 1.82 9.19 47.26
N ASP A 55 1.30 10.38 47.56
CA ASP A 55 1.18 10.90 48.92
C ASP A 55 -0.13 10.51 49.62
N SER A 56 -1.04 9.82 48.92
CA SER A 56 -2.30 9.38 49.50
C SER A 56 -2.06 8.41 50.67
N ASP A 57 -2.69 8.72 51.80
CA ASP A 57 -2.70 7.85 52.98
C ASP A 57 -3.32 6.49 52.66
N GLU A 58 -4.18 6.40 51.64
CA GLU A 58 -4.83 5.15 51.23
C GLU A 58 -3.83 4.17 50.60
N LEU A 59 -2.95 4.64 49.71
CA LEU A 59 -1.93 3.79 49.07
C LEU A 59 -0.93 3.29 50.11
N LYS A 60 -0.46 4.19 50.99
CA LYS A 60 0.46 3.84 52.08
C LYS A 60 -0.15 2.80 53.02
N ARG A 61 -1.41 2.98 53.41
CA ARG A 61 -2.14 2.03 54.26
C ARG A 61 -2.29 0.65 53.62
N VAL A 62 -2.68 0.59 52.34
CA VAL A 62 -2.84 -0.68 51.62
C VAL A 62 -1.50 -1.39 51.48
N MET A 63 -0.43 -0.67 51.13
CA MET A 63 0.91 -1.23 51.01
C MET A 63 1.45 -1.75 52.35
N GLU A 64 1.27 -1.00 53.43
CA GLU A 64 1.65 -1.44 54.78
C GLU A 64 0.85 -2.67 55.23
N GLN A 65 -0.44 -2.74 54.89
CA GLN A 65 -1.27 -3.92 55.17
C GLN A 65 -0.84 -5.15 54.37
N ILE A 66 -0.40 -4.97 53.12
CA ILE A 66 0.16 -6.05 52.30
C ILE A 66 1.48 -6.54 52.90
N GLU A 67 2.42 -5.64 53.23
CA GLU A 67 3.73 -6.02 53.82
C GLU A 67 3.57 -6.71 55.19
N ASN A 68 2.63 -6.26 56.02
CA ASN A 68 2.28 -6.89 57.29
C ASN A 68 1.61 -8.28 57.15
N ARG A 69 1.02 -8.59 55.99
CA ARG A 69 0.35 -9.87 55.72
C ARG A 69 1.28 -10.85 55.00
N ASP A 70 2.17 -10.34 54.14
CA ASP A 70 3.22 -11.14 53.51
C ASP A 70 4.24 -11.63 54.54
N SER A 71 4.61 -10.80 55.52
CA SER A 71 5.48 -11.21 56.64
C SER A 71 4.85 -12.25 57.58
N LYS A 72 3.52 -12.43 57.55
CA LYS A 72 2.77 -13.40 58.38
C LYS A 72 2.38 -14.67 57.61
N GLN A 73 3.02 -14.95 56.46
CA GLN A 73 2.66 -16.00 55.50
C GLN A 73 2.57 -17.44 56.05
N GLU A 74 2.96 -17.74 57.29
CA GLU A 74 2.98 -19.12 57.82
C GLU A 74 1.66 -19.66 58.39
N MET A 75 0.56 -18.89 58.49
CA MET A 75 -0.70 -19.40 59.06
C MET A 75 -1.77 -19.67 58.01
N LEU A 76 -1.42 -20.42 56.96
CA LEU A 76 -2.32 -20.80 55.86
C LEU A 76 -3.02 -22.15 56.09
N SER A 77 -3.20 -22.56 57.34
CA SER A 77 -3.90 -23.79 57.71
C SER A 77 -5.11 -23.45 58.57
N LYS A 78 -6.28 -23.39 57.93
CA LYS A 78 -7.63 -23.20 58.50
C LYS A 78 -8.01 -21.76 58.90
N CYS A 79 -8.23 -20.90 57.91
CA CYS A 79 -9.29 -19.90 58.06
C CYS A 79 -10.62 -20.57 57.71
N GLN A 80 -11.31 -21.06 58.73
CA GLN A 80 -12.71 -21.49 58.60
C GLN A 80 -13.52 -20.21 58.40
N ILE A 81 -14.08 -20.04 57.20
CA ILE A 81 -14.89 -18.87 56.86
C ILE A 81 -16.23 -19.00 57.59
N GLU A 82 -16.43 -18.25 58.67
CA GLU A 82 -17.77 -18.05 59.25
C GLU A 82 -18.39 -16.79 58.65
N GLY A 83 -19.33 -16.97 57.70
CA GLY A 83 -20.11 -15.88 57.10
C GLY A 83 -19.84 -15.64 55.59
N PRO A 84 -20.49 -14.63 54.98
CA PRO A 84 -20.27 -14.25 53.59
C PRO A 84 -18.82 -13.83 53.36
N ILE A 85 -18.16 -14.39 52.35
CA ILE A 85 -16.72 -14.18 52.08
C ILE A 85 -16.36 -12.71 51.82
N GLU A 86 -17.33 -11.91 51.36
CA GLU A 86 -17.22 -10.46 51.15
C GLU A 86 -16.98 -9.67 52.43
N SER A 87 -17.35 -10.23 53.59
CA SER A 87 -17.10 -9.63 54.91
C SER A 87 -15.71 -9.97 55.46
N HIS A 88 -14.99 -10.90 54.83
CA HIS A 88 -13.68 -11.32 55.29
C HIS A 88 -12.65 -10.19 55.08
N PRO A 89 -11.85 -9.84 56.09
CA PRO A 89 -10.89 -8.73 56.00
C PRO A 89 -9.83 -8.96 54.91
N GLU A 90 -9.52 -10.22 54.55
CA GLU A 90 -8.60 -10.51 53.43
C GLU A 90 -9.21 -10.21 52.07
N TYR A 91 -10.49 -10.54 51.88
CA TYR A 91 -11.17 -10.26 50.63
C TYR A 91 -11.29 -8.75 50.41
N LYS A 92 -11.62 -8.01 51.48
CA LYS A 92 -11.68 -6.55 51.45
C LYS A 92 -10.33 -5.91 51.07
N LEU A 93 -9.24 -6.35 51.70
CA LEU A 93 -7.88 -5.87 51.37
C LEU A 93 -7.52 -6.13 49.89
N ILE A 94 -7.92 -7.27 49.34
CA ILE A 94 -7.60 -7.62 47.95
C ILE A 94 -8.44 -6.79 46.97
N VAL A 95 -9.71 -6.55 47.28
CA VAL A 95 -10.55 -5.64 46.50
C VAL A 95 -9.99 -4.22 46.53
N ASP A 96 -9.58 -3.74 47.70
CA ASP A 96 -8.96 -2.42 47.88
C ASP A 96 -7.64 -2.32 47.10
N ALA A 97 -6.79 -3.35 47.16
CA ALA A 97 -5.54 -3.43 46.40
C ALA A 97 -5.76 -3.47 44.87
N ASN A 98 -6.79 -4.17 44.41
CA ASN A 98 -7.19 -4.19 42.99
C ASN A 98 -7.70 -2.81 42.53
N ASN A 99 -8.52 -2.14 43.33
CA ASN A 99 -8.96 -0.78 43.02
C ASN A 99 -7.77 0.19 42.95
N MET A 100 -6.79 0.03 43.85
CA MET A 100 -5.55 0.81 43.86
C MET A 100 -4.69 0.55 42.63
N THR A 101 -4.72 -0.67 42.07
CA THR A 101 -4.02 -0.99 40.82
C THR A 101 -4.57 -0.18 39.64
N VAL A 102 -5.89 0.01 39.58
CA VAL A 102 -6.54 0.79 38.52
C VAL A 102 -6.21 2.28 38.63
N THR A 103 -6.18 2.81 39.85
CA THR A 103 -5.79 4.22 40.08
C THR A 103 -4.32 4.45 39.74
N ILE A 104 -3.42 3.52 40.09
CA ILE A 104 -2.01 3.57 39.69
C ILE A 104 -1.85 3.64 38.16
N ASP A 105 -2.61 2.85 37.40
CA ASP A 105 -2.55 2.86 35.93
C ASP A 105 -3.02 4.17 35.30
N ASN A 106 -4.06 4.77 35.88
CA ASN A 106 -4.53 6.10 35.46
C ASN A 106 -3.46 7.15 35.71
N ASP A 107 -2.83 7.14 36.88
CA ASP A 107 -1.76 8.08 37.24
C ASP A 107 -0.52 7.91 36.36
N ILE A 108 -0.09 6.67 36.06
CA ILE A 108 0.99 6.41 35.10
C ILE A 108 0.65 7.00 33.72
N THR A 109 -0.61 6.92 33.29
CA THR A 109 -1.06 7.48 32.01
C THR A 109 -1.03 9.01 32.03
N VAL A 110 -1.42 9.64 33.14
CA VAL A 110 -1.35 11.10 33.33
C VAL A 110 0.11 11.57 33.35
N ILE A 111 0.99 10.88 34.08
CA ILE A 111 2.44 11.17 34.12
C ILE A 111 3.06 11.01 32.74
N HIS A 112 2.71 9.96 32.00
CA HIS A 112 3.15 9.77 30.62
C HIS A 112 2.74 10.93 29.71
N LYS A 113 1.50 11.43 29.82
CA LYS A 113 1.04 12.62 29.08
C LYS A 113 1.88 13.85 29.42
N TYR A 114 2.14 14.09 30.70
CA TYR A 114 2.97 15.20 31.17
C TYR A 114 4.41 15.12 30.63
N VAL A 115 5.08 13.98 30.83
CA VAL A 115 6.46 13.78 30.36
C VAL A 115 6.54 13.90 28.84
N ARG A 116 5.56 13.35 28.11
CA ARG A 116 5.49 13.50 26.65
C ARG A 116 5.43 14.97 26.23
N ASP A 117 4.53 15.76 26.81
CA ASP A 117 4.32 17.15 26.41
C ASP A 117 5.55 18.04 26.72
N HIS A 118 6.31 17.71 27.77
CA HIS A 118 7.56 18.40 28.11
C HIS A 118 8.78 17.91 27.31
N TYR A 119 8.92 16.59 27.13
CA TYR A 119 10.05 15.97 26.44
C TYR A 119 9.93 16.02 24.90
N SER A 120 8.75 16.30 24.35
CA SER A 120 8.55 16.49 22.91
C SER A 120 9.38 17.64 22.33
N LYS A 121 9.78 18.61 23.16
CA LYS A 121 10.72 19.67 22.76
C LYS A 121 12.09 19.09 22.38
N ARG A 122 12.55 18.05 23.09
CA ARG A 122 13.84 17.39 22.88
C ARG A 122 13.79 16.29 21.83
N PHE A 123 12.80 15.40 21.91
CA PHE A 123 12.71 14.24 21.03
C PHE A 123 11.24 13.97 20.65
N PRO A 124 10.67 14.73 19.69
CA PRO A 124 9.25 14.64 19.33
C PRO A 124 8.86 13.29 18.73
N GLU A 125 9.79 12.60 18.06
CA GLU A 125 9.51 11.34 17.38
C GLU A 125 9.37 10.15 18.35
N LEU A 126 9.88 10.26 19.58
CA LEU A 126 9.95 9.14 20.54
C LEU A 126 8.56 8.56 20.88
N GLU A 127 7.51 9.38 20.94
CA GLU A 127 6.13 8.93 21.19
C GLU A 127 5.66 7.93 20.12
N SER A 128 5.99 8.18 18.86
CA SER A 128 5.58 7.31 17.75
C SER A 128 6.36 6.00 17.74
N LEU A 129 7.57 5.99 18.32
CA LEU A 129 8.46 4.84 18.34
C LEU A 129 8.10 3.88 19.47
N ILE A 130 7.79 4.41 20.65
CA ILE A 130 7.51 3.62 21.86
C ILE A 130 6.08 3.92 22.34
N PRO A 131 5.10 3.05 22.01
CA PRO A 131 3.69 3.27 22.36
C PRO A 131 3.35 2.89 23.81
N THR A 132 4.18 2.08 24.48
CA THR A 132 3.93 1.63 25.85
C THR A 132 4.34 2.74 26.83
N PRO A 133 3.44 3.21 27.72
CA PRO A 133 3.74 4.32 28.63
C PRO A 133 4.96 4.10 29.53
N LEU A 134 5.10 2.91 30.12
CA LEU A 134 6.22 2.60 31.01
C LEU A 134 7.55 2.52 30.28
N GLU A 135 7.59 1.85 29.11
CA GLU A 135 8.81 1.77 28.30
C GLU A 135 9.23 3.17 27.85
N TYR A 136 8.29 4.04 27.49
CA TYR A 136 8.55 5.44 27.14
C TYR A 136 9.19 6.19 28.32
N LEU A 137 8.58 6.15 29.51
CA LEU A 137 9.10 6.84 30.70
C LEU A 137 10.51 6.36 31.08
N MET A 138 10.76 5.05 31.03
CA MET A 138 12.09 4.48 31.29
C MET A 138 13.12 4.90 30.24
N THR A 139 12.74 4.96 28.96
CA THR A 139 13.66 5.47 27.92
C THR A 139 13.99 6.95 28.08
N VAL A 140 13.01 7.78 28.41
CA VAL A 140 13.23 9.22 28.64
C VAL A 140 14.17 9.42 29.82
N ARG A 141 13.99 8.64 30.89
CA ARG A 141 14.86 8.66 32.07
C ARG A 141 16.33 8.34 31.74
N GLU A 142 16.55 7.34 30.89
CA GLU A 142 17.89 6.87 30.53
C GLU A 142 18.58 7.75 29.47
N LEU A 143 17.83 8.30 28.50
CA LEU A 143 18.37 9.18 27.46
C LEU A 143 18.62 10.60 27.97
N GLY A 144 17.62 11.23 28.60
CA GLY A 144 17.70 12.62 29.03
C GLY A 144 18.05 13.58 27.87
N ASN A 145 19.00 14.50 28.09
CA ASN A 145 19.48 15.40 27.04
C ASN A 145 20.51 14.76 26.10
N ASP A 146 21.20 13.70 26.52
CA ASP A 146 22.27 13.06 25.76
C ASP A 146 21.74 11.86 24.97
N LEU A 147 21.42 12.11 23.70
CA LEU A 147 20.81 11.11 22.81
C LEU A 147 21.82 10.06 22.33
N ASP A 148 23.13 10.30 22.46
CA ASP A 148 24.15 9.34 22.04
C ASP A 148 24.21 8.09 22.93
N LYS A 149 23.65 8.19 24.15
CA LYS A 149 23.44 7.04 25.04
C LYS A 149 22.60 5.94 24.38
N ALA A 150 21.76 6.26 23.40
CA ALA A 150 20.97 5.26 22.68
C ALA A 150 21.82 4.19 21.97
N LYS A 151 23.09 4.48 21.64
CA LYS A 151 23.96 3.57 20.86
C LYS A 151 24.57 2.44 21.70
N ASN A 152 24.93 2.71 22.96
CA ASN A 152 25.76 1.83 23.79
C ASN A 152 25.16 1.52 25.19
N ASN A 153 23.90 1.87 25.45
CA ASN A 153 23.32 1.67 26.79
C ASN A 153 22.83 0.22 26.97
N GLU A 154 23.45 -0.50 27.92
CA GLU A 154 23.06 -1.85 28.32
C GLU A 154 21.67 -1.88 28.99
N LYS A 155 21.31 -0.84 29.75
CA LYS A 155 20.02 -0.78 30.44
C LYS A 155 18.83 -0.70 29.50
N LEU A 156 18.98 -0.05 28.34
CA LEU A 156 17.91 0.00 27.33
C LEU A 156 17.60 -1.39 26.76
N GLN A 157 18.58 -2.32 26.76
CA GLN A 157 18.40 -3.69 26.27
C GLN A 157 17.59 -4.56 27.23
N GLU A 158 17.47 -4.19 28.50
CA GLU A 158 16.70 -4.95 29.48
C GLU A 158 15.19 -4.90 29.20
N PHE A 159 14.70 -3.80 28.61
CA PHE A 159 13.27 -3.58 28.42
C PHE A 159 12.85 -3.26 26.97
N LEU A 160 13.77 -2.83 26.10
CA LEU A 160 13.49 -2.63 24.68
C LEU A 160 14.09 -3.75 23.81
N THR A 161 13.45 -4.02 22.69
CA THR A 161 14.01 -4.92 21.67
C THR A 161 15.16 -4.26 20.91
N GLN A 162 16.10 -5.06 20.40
CA GLN A 162 17.21 -4.54 19.58
C GLN A 162 16.73 -3.77 18.34
N ALA A 163 15.59 -4.17 17.76
CA ALA A 163 14.99 -3.48 16.63
C ALA A 163 14.52 -2.07 17.00
N THR A 164 13.83 -1.94 18.14
CA THR A 164 13.39 -0.64 18.65
C THR A 164 14.57 0.25 19.02
N ILE A 165 15.64 -0.30 19.62
CA ILE A 165 16.87 0.46 19.95
C ILE A 165 17.53 1.00 18.68
N MET A 166 17.66 0.16 17.63
CA MET A 166 18.22 0.60 16.35
C MET A 166 17.41 1.73 15.74
N VAL A 167 16.08 1.59 15.67
CA VAL A 167 15.20 2.67 15.14
C VAL A 167 15.34 3.95 15.97
N VAL A 168 15.33 3.85 17.31
CA VAL A 168 15.53 5.01 18.19
C VAL A 168 16.90 5.66 18.00
N SER A 169 17.97 4.88 17.79
CA SER A 169 19.31 5.41 17.55
C SER A 169 19.45 6.12 16.20
N VAL A 170 18.80 5.60 15.15
CA VAL A 170 18.77 6.22 13.83
C VAL A 170 17.96 7.51 13.86
N THR A 171 16.77 7.48 14.49
CA THR A 171 15.94 8.68 14.61
C THR A 171 16.64 9.72 15.46
N ALA A 172 17.22 9.36 16.61
CA ALA A 172 18.03 10.21 17.48
C ALA A 172 19.18 10.93 16.74
N SER A 173 19.80 10.28 15.75
CA SER A 173 20.86 10.89 14.94
C SER A 173 20.33 11.93 13.94
N THR A 174 19.02 11.95 13.68
CA THR A 174 18.35 12.83 12.71
C THR A 174 17.28 13.74 13.33
N THR A 175 17.13 13.73 14.67
CA THR A 175 16.12 14.52 15.39
C THR A 175 16.35 16.01 15.21
N GLN A 176 15.26 16.78 15.07
CA GLN A 176 15.27 18.25 14.98
C GLN A 176 15.01 18.95 16.32
N GLY A 177 14.99 18.21 17.44
CA GLY A 177 14.62 18.76 18.75
C GLY A 177 15.71 19.59 19.43
N THR A 178 15.30 20.42 20.39
CA THR A 178 16.18 21.34 21.14
C THR A 178 16.57 20.77 22.50
N ILE A 179 17.74 21.16 23.02
CA ILE A 179 18.18 20.75 24.37
C ILE A 179 17.26 21.37 25.43
N LEU A 180 16.89 20.61 26.46
CA LEU A 180 16.09 21.09 27.58
C LEU A 180 16.96 21.77 28.63
N ASN A 181 16.40 22.75 29.33
CA ASN A 181 17.05 23.36 30.50
C ASN A 181 17.17 22.35 31.65
N ASP A 182 18.17 22.52 32.52
CA ASP A 182 18.40 21.59 33.64
C ASP A 182 17.21 21.52 34.61
N ASP A 183 16.51 22.63 34.86
CA ASP A 183 15.29 22.65 35.69
C ASP A 183 14.11 21.89 35.05
N GLU A 184 13.94 22.03 33.72
CA GLU A 184 12.92 21.29 32.97
C GLU A 184 13.27 19.79 32.94
N LEU A 185 14.55 19.46 32.78
CA LEU A 185 15.05 18.08 32.76
C LEU A 185 14.88 17.40 34.12
N ASN A 186 15.19 18.10 35.21
CA ASN A 186 15.01 17.58 36.57
C ASN A 186 13.52 17.31 36.87
N SER A 187 12.62 18.19 36.43
CA SER A 187 11.17 17.98 36.57
C SER A 187 10.70 16.73 35.80
N VAL A 188 11.23 16.50 34.60
CA VAL A 188 10.95 15.29 33.81
C VAL A 188 11.49 14.04 34.49
N PHE A 189 12.70 14.08 35.05
CA PHE A 189 13.28 12.95 35.77
C PHE A 189 12.53 12.61 37.04
N GLU A 190 12.12 13.60 37.83
CA GLU A 190 11.31 13.40 39.02
C GLU A 190 9.98 12.70 38.67
N ALA A 191 9.30 13.15 37.60
CA ALA A 191 8.08 12.50 37.12
C ALA A 191 8.31 11.05 36.68
N CYS A 192 9.43 10.76 36.00
CA CYS A 192 9.80 9.40 35.59
C CYS A 192 10.08 8.49 36.80
N ASP A 193 10.83 8.97 37.80
CA ASP A 193 11.18 8.21 39.00
C ASP A 193 9.92 7.85 39.81
N ILE A 194 8.96 8.77 39.92
CA ILE A 194 7.66 8.52 40.56
C ILE A 194 6.88 7.43 39.82
N ALA A 195 6.85 7.46 38.49
CA ALA A 195 6.16 6.43 37.72
C ALA A 195 6.81 5.04 37.89
N ILE A 196 8.14 4.98 37.99
CA ILE A 196 8.87 3.73 38.26
C ILE A 196 8.53 3.19 39.65
N GLU A 197 8.47 4.05 40.67
CA GLU A 197 8.05 3.70 42.04
C GLU A 197 6.61 3.16 42.08
N LEU A 198 5.67 3.84 41.42
CA LEU A 198 4.27 3.40 41.31
C LEU A 198 4.15 2.04 40.62
N ASN A 199 4.94 1.79 39.56
CA ASN A 199 4.99 0.49 38.91
C ASN A 199 5.56 -0.61 39.83
N ALA A 200 6.56 -0.30 40.66
CA ALA A 200 7.07 -1.25 41.66
C ALA A 200 6.00 -1.60 42.71
N CYS A 201 5.24 -0.61 43.19
CA CYS A 201 4.09 -0.84 44.08
C CYS A 201 3.02 -1.71 43.41
N LYS A 202 2.72 -1.45 42.13
CA LYS A 202 1.78 -2.26 41.33
C LYS A 202 2.21 -3.72 41.25
N LEU A 203 3.49 -3.99 40.99
CA LEU A 203 4.03 -5.35 40.92
C LEU A 203 3.93 -6.07 42.27
N LYS A 204 4.20 -5.37 43.38
CA LYS A 204 3.99 -5.92 44.74
C LYS A 204 2.53 -6.32 44.96
N ILE A 205 1.58 -5.46 44.58
CA ILE A 205 0.14 -5.78 44.66
C ILE A 205 -0.20 -7.02 43.82
N TYR A 206 0.32 -7.14 42.60
CA TYR A 206 0.07 -8.32 41.78
C TYR A 206 0.61 -9.62 42.38
N ASN A 207 1.83 -9.59 42.93
CA ASN A 207 2.40 -10.77 43.59
C ASN A 207 1.56 -11.19 44.81
N PHE A 208 1.07 -10.22 45.59
CA PHE A 208 0.17 -10.47 46.70
C PHE A 208 -1.15 -11.11 46.24
N VAL A 209 -1.79 -10.54 45.21
CA VAL A 209 -3.05 -11.06 44.66
C VAL A 209 -2.87 -12.44 44.02
N GLU A 210 -1.74 -12.71 43.37
CA GLU A 210 -1.40 -14.03 42.82
C GLU A 210 -1.36 -15.10 43.91
N SER A 211 -0.72 -14.81 45.06
CA SER A 211 -0.64 -15.75 46.20
C SER A 211 -2.02 -16.12 46.77
N ARG A 212 -3.01 -15.22 46.65
CA ARG A 212 -4.38 -15.40 47.17
C ARG A 212 -5.40 -15.72 46.09
N MET A 213 -4.96 -15.93 44.85
CA MET A 213 -5.86 -16.15 43.71
C MET A 213 -6.61 -17.49 43.80
N SER A 214 -5.98 -18.52 44.38
CA SER A 214 -6.61 -19.83 44.62
C SER A 214 -7.80 -19.74 45.58
N PHE A 215 -7.78 -18.77 46.49
CA PHE A 215 -8.88 -18.50 47.43
C PHE A 215 -10.00 -17.68 46.78
N ILE A 216 -9.66 -16.68 45.97
CA ILE A 216 -10.64 -15.73 45.39
C ILE A 216 -11.33 -16.29 44.15
N ALA A 217 -10.55 -16.83 43.22
CA ALA A 217 -11.03 -17.31 41.94
C ALA A 217 -10.44 -18.71 41.65
N PRO A 218 -10.87 -19.73 42.40
CA PRO A 218 -10.37 -21.09 42.26
C PRO A 218 -10.67 -21.67 40.86
N ASN A 219 -11.82 -21.35 40.25
CA ASN A 219 -12.17 -21.92 38.95
C ASN A 219 -11.39 -21.23 37.82
N LEU A 220 -11.22 -19.91 37.87
CA LEU A 220 -10.46 -19.14 36.88
C LEU A 220 -8.96 -19.49 36.91
N SER A 221 -8.38 -19.59 38.11
CA SER A 221 -6.96 -19.92 38.30
C SER A 221 -6.59 -21.31 37.79
N VAL A 222 -7.49 -22.30 37.92
CA VAL A 222 -7.27 -23.66 37.38
C VAL A 222 -7.22 -23.67 35.84
N ILE A 223 -7.99 -22.81 35.18
CA ILE A 223 -8.02 -22.75 33.70
C ILE A 223 -6.79 -22.01 33.17
N VAL A 224 -6.50 -20.83 33.73
CA VAL A 224 -5.59 -19.84 33.12
C VAL A 224 -4.24 -19.75 33.85
N GLY A 225 -4.15 -20.24 35.08
CA GLY A 225 -3.03 -20.04 36.00
C GLY A 225 -3.24 -18.82 36.91
N ALA A 226 -2.67 -18.86 38.12
CA ALA A 226 -2.83 -17.80 39.13
C ALA A 226 -2.28 -16.45 38.64
N ASN A 227 -1.10 -16.45 38.00
CA ASN A 227 -0.45 -15.25 37.46
C ASN A 227 -1.34 -14.51 36.45
N ILE A 228 -1.82 -15.24 35.44
CA ILE A 228 -2.61 -14.65 34.36
C ILE A 228 -4.02 -14.30 34.86
N ALA A 229 -4.58 -15.06 35.80
CA ALA A 229 -5.84 -14.73 36.46
C ALA A 229 -5.74 -13.43 37.27
N ALA A 230 -4.65 -13.22 38.02
CA ALA A 230 -4.38 -11.96 38.73
C ALA A 230 -4.28 -10.77 37.77
N LYS A 231 -3.58 -10.93 36.64
CA LYS A 231 -3.48 -9.89 35.60
C LYS A 231 -4.83 -9.57 34.95
N LEU A 232 -5.64 -10.58 34.62
CA LEU A 232 -6.99 -10.38 34.08
C LEU A 232 -7.90 -9.67 35.10
N MET A 233 -7.80 -10.04 36.37
CA MET A 233 -8.56 -9.42 37.46
C MET A 233 -8.16 -7.97 37.70
N GLY A 234 -6.86 -7.69 37.71
CA GLY A 234 -6.33 -6.35 37.86
C GLY A 234 -6.78 -5.42 36.74
N LEU A 235 -6.61 -5.84 35.48
CA LEU A 235 -7.03 -5.01 34.34
C LEU A 235 -8.54 -4.82 34.24
N ALA A 236 -9.32 -5.84 34.57
CA ALA A 236 -10.77 -5.71 34.56
C ALA A 236 -11.31 -4.92 35.77
N GLY A 237 -10.49 -4.71 36.81
CA GLY A 237 -10.87 -4.02 38.05
C GLY A 237 -11.72 -4.86 39.00
N GLY A 238 -11.44 -6.17 39.08
CA GLY A 238 -12.06 -7.10 40.02
C GLY A 238 -12.93 -8.20 39.38
N LEU A 239 -13.25 -9.21 40.18
CA LEU A 239 -13.97 -10.42 39.75
C LEU A 239 -15.41 -10.13 39.26
N THR A 240 -16.09 -9.18 39.90
CA THR A 240 -17.45 -8.75 39.54
C THR A 240 -17.51 -8.02 38.20
N LYS A 241 -16.44 -7.32 37.81
CA LYS A 241 -16.35 -6.66 36.51
C LYS A 241 -16.06 -7.68 35.41
N ILE A 242 -15.15 -8.65 35.65
CA ILE A 242 -14.91 -9.76 34.71
C ILE A 242 -16.18 -10.55 34.43
N SER A 243 -16.98 -10.85 35.46
CA SER A 243 -18.20 -11.66 35.29
C SER A 243 -19.24 -11.00 34.37
N LYS A 244 -19.30 -9.66 34.40
CA LYS A 244 -20.15 -8.83 33.52
C LYS A 244 -19.59 -8.70 32.10
N MET A 245 -18.28 -8.85 31.92
CA MET A 245 -17.65 -8.75 30.59
C MET A 245 -18.04 -9.91 29.67
N PRO A 246 -18.25 -9.65 28.36
CA PRO A 246 -18.41 -10.71 27.39
C PRO A 246 -17.06 -11.36 27.05
N SER A 247 -17.07 -12.59 26.56
CA SER A 247 -15.85 -13.38 26.31
C SER A 247 -14.93 -12.82 25.24
N CYS A 248 -15.49 -12.11 24.26
CA CYS A 248 -14.74 -11.37 23.26
C CYS A 248 -13.86 -10.28 23.88
N ASN A 249 -14.33 -9.56 24.91
CA ASN A 249 -13.51 -8.56 25.60
C ASN A 249 -12.42 -9.24 26.45
N VAL A 250 -12.77 -10.33 27.15
CA VAL A 250 -11.81 -11.08 27.97
C VAL A 250 -10.66 -11.67 27.13
N ALA A 251 -10.92 -12.05 25.87
CA ALA A 251 -9.86 -12.52 24.96
C ALA A 251 -8.81 -11.45 24.62
N VAL A 252 -9.21 -10.17 24.65
CA VAL A 252 -8.40 -9.01 24.22
C VAL A 252 -7.82 -8.25 25.41
N LEU A 253 -8.23 -8.56 26.64
CA LEU A 253 -7.67 -7.98 27.87
C LEU A 253 -6.16 -8.15 27.92
N GLY A 254 -5.44 -7.06 28.12
CA GLY A 254 -3.97 -7.03 28.11
C GLY A 254 -3.35 -7.00 26.71
N SER A 255 -4.15 -6.76 25.66
CA SER A 255 -3.60 -6.55 24.32
C SER A 255 -2.81 -5.24 24.27
N LYS A 256 -1.52 -5.35 23.93
CA LYS A 256 -0.67 -4.18 23.71
C LYS A 256 -0.93 -3.60 22.33
N LYS A 257 -0.90 -2.26 22.21
CA LYS A 257 -0.82 -1.59 20.92
C LYS A 257 0.58 -1.79 20.36
N TRP A 258 0.68 -2.43 19.21
CA TRP A 258 1.96 -2.63 18.54
C TRP A 258 2.20 -1.50 17.56
N SER A 259 3.38 -0.86 17.64
CA SER A 259 3.88 0.01 16.59
C SER A 259 4.60 -0.85 15.55
N LEU A 260 4.26 -0.69 14.27
CA LEU A 260 4.99 -1.31 13.16
C LEU A 260 6.31 -0.55 12.96
N ALA A 261 7.23 -0.70 13.90
CA ALA A 261 8.59 -0.18 13.82
C ALA A 261 9.53 -1.31 13.36
N GLY A 262 10.09 -1.17 12.15
CA GLY A 262 11.03 -2.12 11.55
C GLY A 262 10.57 -2.71 10.22
N PHE A 263 11.51 -3.16 9.40
CA PHE A 263 11.31 -3.74 8.06
C PHE A 263 10.66 -5.15 8.06
N SER A 264 10.03 -5.58 9.15
CA SER A 264 9.47 -6.92 9.28
C SER A 264 8.14 -7.08 8.55
N SER A 265 8.03 -8.09 7.68
CA SER A 265 6.78 -8.55 7.05
C SER A 265 5.97 -9.52 7.91
N GLN A 266 6.46 -9.88 9.10
CA GLN A 266 5.71 -10.75 10.00
C GLN A 266 4.40 -10.06 10.37
N THR A 267 3.29 -10.73 10.04
CA THR A 267 1.94 -10.32 10.37
C THR A 267 1.81 -10.21 11.89
N VAL A 268 1.96 -9.01 12.44
CA VAL A 268 1.58 -8.74 13.83
C VAL A 268 0.12 -9.18 13.96
N MET A 269 -0.12 -10.18 14.80
CA MET A 269 -1.48 -10.65 15.03
C MET A 269 -2.18 -9.64 15.93
N PRO A 270 -3.20 -8.92 15.44
CA PRO A 270 -3.96 -8.01 16.27
C PRO A 270 -4.79 -8.80 17.29
N HIS A 271 -5.19 -8.14 18.38
CA HIS A 271 -6.12 -8.67 19.39
C HIS A 271 -5.58 -9.86 20.23
N LEU A 272 -4.27 -9.91 20.48
CA LEU A 272 -3.68 -10.88 21.42
C LEU A 272 -3.68 -10.32 22.85
N GLY A 273 -4.58 -10.81 23.70
CA GLY A 273 -4.58 -10.51 25.14
C GLY A 273 -3.80 -11.54 25.98
N PHE A 274 -3.86 -11.42 27.30
CA PHE A 274 -3.17 -12.33 28.22
C PHE A 274 -3.61 -13.79 28.09
N VAL A 275 -4.87 -14.03 27.71
CA VAL A 275 -5.40 -15.39 27.45
C VAL A 275 -4.59 -16.11 26.36
N TYR A 276 -4.05 -15.37 25.38
CA TYR A 276 -3.23 -15.96 24.32
C TYR A 276 -1.91 -16.54 24.88
N PHE A 277 -1.32 -15.92 25.89
CA PHE A 277 -0.04 -16.32 26.49
C PHE A 277 -0.18 -17.42 27.55
N THR A 278 -1.37 -17.98 27.73
CA THR A 278 -1.58 -19.13 28.61
C THR A 278 -0.90 -20.37 28.04
N GLU A 279 -0.40 -21.23 28.93
CA GLU A 279 0.27 -22.48 28.55
C GLU A 279 -0.60 -23.36 27.65
N ILE A 280 -1.89 -23.46 27.96
CA ILE A 280 -2.86 -24.25 27.16
C ILE A 280 -2.89 -23.78 25.71
N VAL A 281 -2.86 -22.46 25.47
CA VAL A 281 -2.88 -21.91 24.10
C VAL A 281 -1.50 -22.02 23.46
N GLN A 282 -0.41 -21.74 24.18
CA GLN A 282 0.94 -21.80 23.62
C GLN A 282 1.36 -23.21 23.19
N ASN A 283 0.90 -24.23 23.90
CA ASN A 283 1.13 -25.64 23.57
C ASN A 283 0.40 -26.07 22.28
N THR A 284 -0.59 -25.32 21.79
CA THR A 284 -1.27 -25.63 20.53
C THR A 284 -0.49 -25.14 19.31
N PRO A 285 -0.61 -25.82 18.15
CA PRO A 285 -0.02 -25.38 16.89
C PRO A 285 -0.43 -23.95 16.52
N PRO A 286 0.47 -23.13 15.93
CA PRO A 286 0.26 -21.68 15.72
C PRO A 286 -1.03 -21.34 14.97
N ASP A 287 -1.43 -22.16 13.99
CA ASP A 287 -2.65 -21.95 13.20
C ASP A 287 -3.94 -22.08 14.02
N LEU A 288 -3.91 -22.91 15.08
CA LEU A 288 -5.04 -23.16 15.96
C LEU A 288 -5.08 -22.22 17.17
N ARG A 289 -3.98 -21.55 17.52
CA ARG A 289 -3.87 -20.71 18.73
C ARG A 289 -4.96 -19.65 18.83
N ARG A 290 -5.40 -19.05 17.72
CA ARG A 290 -6.49 -18.05 17.72
C ARG A 290 -7.85 -18.68 18.04
N LYS A 291 -8.12 -19.89 17.54
CA LYS A 291 -9.34 -20.65 17.88
C LYS A 291 -9.27 -21.07 19.36
N ALA A 292 -8.11 -21.55 19.81
CA ALA A 292 -7.86 -21.94 21.19
C ALA A 292 -8.06 -20.77 22.17
N ALA A 293 -7.49 -19.59 21.90
CA ALA A 293 -7.64 -18.41 22.75
C ALA A 293 -9.10 -17.97 22.90
N ARG A 294 -9.90 -18.00 21.83
CA ARG A 294 -11.35 -17.72 21.90
C ARG A 294 -12.10 -18.75 22.74
N LEU A 295 -11.75 -20.03 22.59
CA LEU A 295 -12.35 -21.12 23.34
C LEU A 295 -12.02 -21.01 24.83
N VAL A 296 -10.76 -20.73 25.19
CA VAL A 296 -10.33 -20.48 26.57
C VAL A 296 -11.05 -19.26 27.13
N ALA A 297 -11.06 -18.12 26.45
CA ALA A 297 -11.75 -16.91 26.90
C ALA A 297 -13.25 -17.15 27.19
N ASN A 298 -13.93 -17.93 26.33
CA ASN A 298 -15.33 -18.32 26.55
C ASN A 298 -15.54 -19.14 27.83
N LYS A 299 -14.61 -20.04 28.17
CA LYS A 299 -14.71 -20.83 29.40
C LYS A 299 -14.26 -20.04 30.63
N CYS A 300 -13.29 -19.14 30.47
CA CYS A 300 -12.85 -18.22 31.52
C CYS A 300 -13.96 -17.29 31.98
N THR A 301 -14.78 -16.74 31.07
CA THR A 301 -15.93 -15.90 31.47
C THR A 301 -16.98 -16.69 32.24
N ILE A 302 -17.22 -17.95 31.87
CA ILE A 302 -18.12 -18.83 32.61
C ILE A 302 -17.54 -19.11 34.01
N ALA A 303 -16.26 -19.47 34.10
CA ALA A 303 -15.58 -19.70 35.37
C ALA A 303 -15.60 -18.44 36.27
N ALA A 304 -15.31 -17.27 35.71
CA ALA A 304 -15.36 -16.00 36.44
C ALA A 304 -16.76 -15.66 36.96
N ARG A 305 -17.84 -16.03 36.25
CA ARG A 305 -19.22 -15.87 36.74
C ARG A 305 -19.55 -16.82 37.89
N VAL A 306 -19.04 -18.04 37.83
CA VAL A 306 -19.17 -19.04 38.91
C VAL A 306 -18.38 -18.60 40.14
N ASP A 307 -17.17 -18.09 39.94
CA ASP A 307 -16.33 -17.55 41.02
C ASP A 307 -16.98 -16.31 41.65
N ALA A 308 -17.54 -15.39 40.84
CA ALA A 308 -18.23 -14.19 41.34
C ALA A 308 -19.52 -14.51 42.13
N SER A 309 -20.14 -15.67 41.89
CA SER A 309 -21.30 -16.15 42.66
C SER A 309 -20.90 -17.11 43.78
N HIS A 310 -19.60 -17.38 43.93
CA HIS A 310 -19.01 -18.30 44.91
C HIS A 310 -19.68 -19.68 44.98
N ALA A 311 -20.23 -20.16 43.85
CA ALA A 311 -20.99 -21.41 43.82
C ALA A 311 -20.12 -22.68 43.93
N SER A 312 -18.82 -22.58 43.66
CA SER A 312 -17.87 -23.70 43.72
C SER A 312 -16.50 -23.23 44.22
N THR A 313 -16.25 -23.35 45.52
CA THR A 313 -14.99 -23.02 46.20
C THR A 313 -13.85 -24.01 45.90
N ASP A 314 -14.19 -25.26 45.54
CA ASP A 314 -13.22 -26.36 45.42
C ASP A 314 -12.54 -26.43 44.03
N GLY A 315 -12.80 -25.46 43.15
CA GLY A 315 -12.28 -25.43 41.78
C GLY A 315 -12.79 -26.57 40.87
N ALA A 316 -13.80 -27.33 41.31
CA ALA A 316 -14.30 -28.51 40.59
C ALA A 316 -14.88 -28.16 39.21
N ILE A 317 -15.62 -27.03 39.14
CA ILE A 317 -16.18 -26.52 37.88
C ILE A 317 -15.05 -26.08 36.95
N GLY A 318 -14.02 -25.41 37.46
CA GLY A 318 -12.82 -25.03 36.72
C GLY A 318 -12.12 -26.24 36.08
N ARG A 319 -11.94 -27.34 36.83
CA ARG A 319 -11.38 -28.60 36.32
C ARG A 319 -12.21 -29.21 35.20
N SER A 320 -13.54 -29.27 35.35
CA SER A 320 -14.43 -29.76 34.30
C SER A 320 -14.39 -28.89 33.03
N LEU A 321 -14.33 -27.56 33.20
CA LEU A 321 -14.21 -26.63 32.09
C LEU A 321 -12.87 -26.78 31.38
N ARG A 322 -11.78 -26.99 32.13
CA ARG A 322 -10.45 -27.28 31.59
C ARG A 322 -10.42 -28.56 30.77
N GLU A 323 -10.99 -29.66 31.28
CA GLU A 323 -11.08 -30.93 30.55
C GLU A 323 -11.86 -30.75 29.22
N LYS A 324 -12.93 -29.96 29.23
CA LYS A 324 -13.69 -29.62 28.01
C LYS A 324 -12.87 -28.80 27.01
N ILE A 325 -11.96 -27.94 27.49
CA ILE A 325 -11.03 -27.20 26.64
C ILE A 325 -10.06 -28.17 25.97
N GLU A 326 -9.40 -29.00 26.77
CA GLU A 326 -8.41 -29.97 26.30
C GLU A 326 -9.03 -30.93 25.27
N ARG A 327 -10.18 -31.52 25.57
CA ARG A 327 -10.91 -32.40 24.64
C ARG A 327 -11.29 -31.71 23.32
N ALA A 328 -11.65 -30.44 23.36
CA ALA A 328 -11.98 -29.68 22.16
C ALA A 328 -10.73 -29.35 21.33
N LEU A 329 -9.59 -29.08 21.98
CA LEU A 329 -8.32 -28.84 21.31
C LEU A 329 -7.76 -30.12 20.68
N ASP A 330 -7.89 -31.25 21.36
CA ASP A 330 -7.49 -32.56 20.82
C ASP A 330 -8.30 -32.88 19.56
N LYS A 331 -9.63 -32.70 19.63
CA LYS A 331 -10.52 -32.89 18.47
C LYS A 331 -10.19 -31.96 17.29
N LEU A 332 -9.69 -30.75 17.55
CA LEU A 332 -9.26 -29.83 16.48
C LEU A 332 -7.94 -30.24 15.82
N GLN A 333 -7.12 -31.03 16.52
CA GLN A 333 -5.86 -31.56 15.98
C GLN A 333 -6.05 -32.89 15.24
N GLU A 334 -7.17 -33.59 15.48
CA GLU A 334 -7.53 -34.78 14.72
C GLU A 334 -7.71 -34.44 13.23
N PRO A 335 -6.95 -35.07 12.32
CA PRO A 335 -7.14 -34.87 10.89
C PRO A 335 -8.51 -35.42 10.47
N PRO A 336 -9.18 -34.82 9.47
CA PRO A 336 -10.40 -35.39 8.94
C PRO A 336 -10.12 -36.79 8.37
N PRO A 337 -11.07 -37.73 8.46
CA PRO A 337 -10.92 -39.03 7.84
C PRO A 337 -10.74 -38.85 6.32
N VAL A 338 -9.82 -39.63 5.73
CA VAL A 338 -9.50 -39.52 4.31
C VAL A 338 -10.76 -39.76 3.47
N LYS A 339 -11.16 -38.76 2.66
CA LYS A 339 -12.28 -38.89 1.72
C LYS A 339 -11.95 -40.01 0.74
N GLN A 340 -12.78 -41.05 0.67
CA GLN A 340 -12.64 -42.10 -0.35
C GLN A 340 -12.83 -41.49 -1.74
N VAL A 341 -12.03 -41.93 -2.72
CA VAL A 341 -12.17 -41.48 -4.12
C VAL A 341 -13.54 -41.91 -4.62
N LYS A 342 -14.46 -40.96 -4.79
CA LYS A 342 -15.76 -41.23 -5.39
C LYS A 342 -15.51 -41.67 -6.84
N PRO A 343 -15.90 -42.89 -7.25
CA PRO A 343 -15.75 -43.32 -8.63
C PRO A 343 -16.55 -42.41 -9.53
N LEU A 344 -16.01 -42.11 -10.71
CA LEU A 344 -16.77 -41.40 -11.73
C LEU A 344 -18.03 -42.21 -12.06
N GLN A 345 -19.12 -41.51 -12.32
CA GLN A 345 -20.32 -42.15 -12.85
C GLN A 345 -19.96 -42.84 -14.19
N PRO A 346 -20.53 -44.03 -14.47
CA PRO A 346 -20.27 -44.71 -15.74
C PRO A 346 -20.67 -43.79 -16.90
N PRO A 347 -19.89 -43.76 -18.00
CA PRO A 347 -20.16 -42.91 -19.16
C PRO A 347 -21.34 -43.46 -19.97
N ILE A 348 -22.54 -43.33 -19.41
CA ILE A 348 -23.80 -43.71 -20.06
C ILE A 348 -24.41 -42.44 -20.65
N ASP A 349 -24.58 -42.43 -21.97
CA ASP A 349 -25.26 -41.34 -22.68
C ASP A 349 -26.76 -41.34 -22.32
N GLN A 350 -27.14 -40.52 -21.34
CA GLN A 350 -28.53 -40.32 -20.98
C GLN A 350 -29.29 -39.58 -22.09
N PRO A 351 -30.58 -39.89 -22.32
CA PRO A 351 -31.39 -39.17 -23.29
C PRO A 351 -31.46 -37.66 -22.96
N ARG A 352 -31.23 -36.81 -23.96
CA ARG A 352 -31.11 -35.35 -23.79
C ARG A 352 -32.40 -34.73 -23.26
N LYS A 353 -32.33 -34.06 -22.10
CA LYS A 353 -33.44 -33.30 -21.51
C LYS A 353 -33.82 -32.09 -22.39
N LYS A 354 -34.96 -32.14 -23.08
CA LYS A 354 -35.50 -31.05 -23.91
C LYS A 354 -36.30 -30.03 -23.07
N ARG A 355 -35.61 -29.15 -22.34
CA ARG A 355 -36.22 -28.06 -21.55
C ARG A 355 -36.13 -26.71 -22.31
N GLY A 356 -37.26 -26.00 -22.43
CA GLY A 356 -37.42 -24.74 -23.19
C GLY A 356 -37.70 -23.47 -22.37
N GLY A 357 -37.66 -23.55 -21.03
CA GLY A 357 -38.01 -22.41 -20.17
C GLY A 357 -37.05 -21.21 -20.25
N LYS A 358 -37.53 -20.01 -19.87
CA LYS A 358 -36.79 -18.73 -19.91
C LYS A 358 -35.42 -18.79 -19.21
N ARG A 359 -35.34 -19.41 -18.03
CA ARG A 359 -34.07 -19.60 -17.27
C ARG A 359 -33.09 -20.50 -18.02
N VAL A 360 -33.58 -21.63 -18.54
CA VAL A 360 -32.77 -22.60 -19.31
C VAL A 360 -32.29 -21.98 -20.62
N ARG A 361 -33.14 -21.19 -21.30
CA ARG A 361 -32.75 -20.45 -22.50
C ARG A 361 -31.66 -19.42 -22.20
N ARG A 362 -31.80 -18.63 -21.13
CA ARG A 362 -30.75 -17.69 -20.67
C ARG A 362 -29.43 -18.37 -20.31
N MET A 363 -29.48 -19.55 -19.68
CA MET A 363 -28.29 -20.34 -19.34
C MET A 363 -27.62 -20.90 -20.59
N LYS A 364 -28.41 -21.45 -21.54
CA LYS A 364 -27.93 -21.90 -22.84
C LYS A 364 -27.32 -20.76 -23.65
N GLU A 365 -27.94 -19.59 -23.68
CA GLU A 365 -27.40 -18.39 -24.34
C GLU A 365 -26.06 -17.93 -23.73
N ARG A 366 -25.83 -18.16 -22.43
CA ARG A 366 -24.56 -17.81 -21.76
C ARG A 366 -23.42 -18.75 -22.14
N LEU A 367 -23.70 -20.04 -22.30
CA LEU A 367 -22.71 -21.08 -22.60
C LEU A 367 -22.58 -21.37 -24.11
N ALA A 368 -23.57 -20.96 -24.90
CA ALA A 368 -23.56 -21.13 -26.34
C ALA A 368 -22.51 -20.22 -26.99
N MET A 369 -21.96 -20.67 -28.10
CA MET A 369 -21.11 -19.81 -28.93
C MET A 369 -21.91 -18.60 -29.42
N THR A 370 -21.33 -17.41 -29.25
CA THR A 370 -21.93 -16.15 -29.71
C THR A 370 -22.07 -16.12 -31.22
N GLU A 371 -23.00 -15.31 -31.73
CA GLU A 371 -23.15 -15.12 -33.19
C GLU A 371 -21.86 -14.57 -33.82
N LEU A 372 -21.14 -13.71 -33.10
CA LEU A 372 -19.81 -13.23 -33.52
C LEU A 372 -18.81 -14.38 -33.67
N ARG A 373 -18.76 -15.31 -32.70
CA ARG A 373 -17.88 -16.48 -32.79
C ARG A 373 -18.34 -17.47 -33.86
N LYS A 374 -19.65 -17.63 -34.07
CA LYS A 374 -20.19 -18.46 -35.17
C LYS A 374 -19.81 -17.90 -36.54
N GLN A 375 -19.78 -16.59 -36.72
CA GLN A 375 -19.32 -15.96 -37.96
C GLN A 375 -17.81 -16.04 -38.14
N ALA A 376 -17.04 -15.87 -37.05
CA ALA A 376 -15.59 -16.09 -37.08
C ALA A 376 -15.21 -17.54 -37.43
N ASN A 377 -16.03 -18.52 -37.03
CA ASN A 377 -15.81 -19.92 -37.37
C ASN A 377 -16.29 -20.30 -38.80
N ARG A 378 -16.85 -19.37 -39.57
CA ARG A 378 -17.20 -19.61 -40.99
C ARG A 378 -16.05 -19.17 -41.86
N MET A 379 -15.62 -20.05 -42.75
CA MET A 379 -14.50 -19.84 -43.65
C MET A 379 -15.01 -19.64 -45.08
N ASN A 380 -14.39 -18.74 -45.85
CA ASN A 380 -14.68 -18.58 -47.27
C ASN A 380 -13.77 -19.49 -48.09
N PHE A 381 -14.34 -20.35 -48.91
CA PHE A 381 -13.56 -21.24 -49.77
C PHE A 381 -12.89 -20.46 -50.91
N GLY A 382 -11.57 -20.61 -51.06
CA GLY A 382 -10.79 -20.02 -52.16
C GLY A 382 -10.26 -18.61 -51.93
N GLU A 383 -10.54 -17.99 -50.77
CA GLU A 383 -9.98 -16.68 -50.40
C GLU A 383 -8.98 -16.85 -49.25
N ILE A 384 -7.79 -16.24 -49.36
CA ILE A 384 -6.87 -16.13 -48.24
C ILE A 384 -7.54 -15.30 -47.14
N GLU A 385 -7.46 -15.75 -45.89
CA GLU A 385 -8.09 -15.07 -44.76
C GLU A 385 -7.15 -14.06 -44.11
N ASP A 386 -7.74 -13.01 -43.54
CA ASP A 386 -7.00 -12.01 -42.78
C ASP A 386 -6.75 -12.57 -41.37
N ASP A 387 -5.51 -13.01 -41.13
CA ASP A 387 -5.05 -13.39 -39.81
C ASP A 387 -4.92 -12.14 -38.93
N ALA A 388 -5.58 -12.15 -37.78
CA ALA A 388 -5.50 -11.02 -36.84
C ALA A 388 -4.15 -10.96 -36.09
N TYR A 389 -3.34 -12.02 -36.18
CA TYR A 389 -2.05 -12.17 -35.52
C TYR A 389 -1.02 -12.80 -36.47
N GLN A 390 0.24 -12.41 -36.31
CA GLN A 390 1.37 -12.80 -37.16
C GLN A 390 1.61 -14.32 -37.15
N GLU A 391 1.60 -14.91 -38.35
CA GLU A 391 2.07 -16.20 -38.93
C GLU A 391 2.18 -17.52 -38.11
N ASP A 392 2.15 -17.53 -36.77
CA ASP A 392 2.49 -18.75 -35.99
C ASP A 392 1.37 -19.27 -35.07
N LEU A 393 0.24 -18.56 -34.94
CA LEU A 393 -0.88 -18.94 -34.05
C LEU A 393 -2.24 -19.12 -34.76
N GLY A 394 -2.32 -18.94 -36.08
CA GLY A 394 -3.47 -19.33 -36.91
C GLY A 394 -4.85 -18.85 -36.41
N PHE A 395 -4.93 -17.67 -35.79
CA PHE A 395 -6.20 -17.11 -35.36
C PHE A 395 -6.86 -16.40 -36.53
N THR A 396 -7.66 -17.15 -37.28
CA THR A 396 -8.40 -16.62 -38.42
C THR A 396 -9.65 -15.89 -37.94
N THR A 397 -9.95 -14.76 -38.61
CA THR A 397 -11.19 -14.02 -38.37
C THR A 397 -12.36 -14.56 -39.21
N GLY A 398 -12.11 -15.55 -40.10
CA GLY A 398 -13.12 -16.16 -40.95
C GLY A 398 -13.85 -15.12 -41.79
N GLN A 399 -15.18 -15.15 -41.76
CA GLN A 399 -16.04 -14.16 -42.41
C GLN A 399 -16.17 -12.82 -41.63
N LEU A 400 -15.59 -12.70 -40.43
CA LEU A 400 -15.68 -11.50 -39.59
C LEU A 400 -14.70 -10.42 -40.08
N GLY A 401 -15.13 -9.60 -41.05
CA GLY A 401 -14.27 -8.54 -41.61
C GLY A 401 -14.44 -8.33 -43.12
N LYS A 402 -14.87 -9.38 -43.84
CA LYS A 402 -14.88 -9.43 -45.32
C LYS A 402 -16.13 -8.84 -45.98
N SER A 403 -17.12 -8.39 -45.21
CA SER A 403 -18.25 -7.62 -45.76
C SER A 403 -17.74 -6.25 -46.19
N GLY A 404 -17.81 -5.96 -47.50
CA GLY A 404 -17.13 -4.84 -48.17
C GLY A 404 -17.28 -3.45 -47.54
N MET A 405 -16.50 -2.49 -48.06
CA MET A 405 -16.27 -1.10 -47.61
C MET A 405 -17.48 -0.24 -47.16
N GLY A 406 -18.73 -0.73 -47.24
CA GLY A 406 -19.91 -0.12 -46.64
C GLY A 406 -20.33 -0.85 -45.36
N ARG A 407 -20.44 -0.10 -44.25
CA ARG A 407 -20.97 -0.54 -42.94
C ARG A 407 -22.32 -1.26 -43.06
N ILE A 408 -22.33 -2.56 -43.29
CA ILE A 408 -23.53 -3.39 -43.18
C ILE A 408 -23.34 -4.34 -41.99
N ARG A 409 -23.94 -3.93 -40.86
CA ARG A 409 -24.25 -4.68 -39.62
C ARG A 409 -23.29 -5.84 -39.29
N MET A 410 -22.12 -5.50 -38.73
CA MET A 410 -21.32 -6.44 -37.95
C MET A 410 -22.16 -7.05 -36.81
N PRO A 411 -21.98 -8.33 -36.45
CA PRO A 411 -22.63 -8.93 -35.29
C PRO A 411 -22.23 -8.13 -34.04
N GLN A 412 -23.21 -7.66 -33.28
CA GLN A 412 -22.95 -6.90 -32.05
C GLN A 412 -22.32 -7.81 -30.99
N VAL A 413 -21.39 -7.26 -30.20
CA VAL A 413 -20.80 -7.95 -29.05
C VAL A 413 -21.91 -8.18 -28.02
N ASP A 414 -22.23 -9.45 -27.76
CA ASP A 414 -23.26 -9.84 -26.80
C ASP A 414 -22.86 -9.41 -25.37
N GLU A 415 -23.60 -8.50 -24.75
CA GLU A 415 -23.34 -8.08 -23.36
C GLU A 415 -23.47 -9.25 -22.36
N LYS A 416 -24.14 -10.32 -22.78
CA LYS A 416 -24.41 -11.52 -21.98
C LYS A 416 -23.15 -12.37 -21.75
N THR A 417 -22.11 -12.23 -22.57
CA THR A 417 -20.84 -12.96 -22.44
C THR A 417 -19.77 -12.21 -21.65
N LYS A 418 -20.08 -11.01 -21.13
CA LYS A 418 -19.21 -10.31 -20.18
C LYS A 418 -18.98 -11.18 -18.94
N VAL A 419 -17.72 -11.39 -18.56
CA VAL A 419 -17.34 -12.17 -17.38
C VAL A 419 -17.98 -11.56 -16.14
N ARG A 420 -18.74 -12.35 -15.38
CA ARG A 420 -19.35 -11.92 -14.12
C ARG A 420 -18.54 -12.45 -12.95
N ILE A 421 -18.41 -11.62 -11.94
CA ILE A 421 -17.77 -11.96 -10.68
C ILE A 421 -18.64 -12.99 -9.93
N SER A 422 -18.02 -13.95 -9.24
CA SER A 422 -18.75 -14.92 -8.40
C SER A 422 -19.44 -14.20 -7.24
N LYS A 423 -20.57 -14.74 -6.74
CA LYS A 423 -21.26 -14.13 -5.58
C LYS A 423 -20.34 -13.97 -4.37
N ALA A 424 -19.43 -14.94 -4.16
CA ALA A 424 -18.43 -14.88 -3.09
C ALA A 424 -17.45 -13.71 -3.27
N LEU A 425 -16.88 -13.56 -4.47
CA LEU A 425 -15.98 -12.44 -4.76
C LEU A 425 -16.71 -11.10 -4.74
N GLN A 426 -17.97 -11.04 -5.20
CA GLN A 426 -18.80 -9.85 -5.12
C GLN A 426 -19.06 -9.43 -3.66
N LYS A 427 -19.38 -10.39 -2.78
CA LYS A 427 -19.56 -10.14 -1.35
C LYS A 427 -18.27 -9.66 -0.68
N ASN A 428 -17.12 -10.23 -1.05
CA ASN A 428 -15.82 -9.83 -0.52
C ASN A 428 -15.44 -8.40 -0.96
N LEU A 429 -15.65 -8.07 -2.23
CA LEU A 429 -15.41 -6.72 -2.75
C LEU A 429 -16.35 -5.69 -2.10
N GLN A 430 -17.61 -6.05 -1.87
CA GLN A 430 -18.58 -5.18 -1.21
C GLN A 430 -18.22 -4.91 0.26
N LYS A 431 -17.72 -5.91 1.00
CA LYS A 431 -17.25 -5.73 2.38
C LYS A 431 -16.09 -4.72 2.49
N GLN A 432 -15.19 -4.71 1.51
CA GLN A 432 -14.07 -3.76 1.46
C GLN A 432 -14.54 -2.32 1.20
N GLN A 433 -15.68 -2.12 0.53
CA GLN A 433 -16.20 -0.78 0.20
C GLN A 433 -16.85 -0.05 1.39
N VAL A 434 -17.26 -0.77 2.44
CA VAL A 434 -17.97 -0.20 3.61
C VAL A 434 -17.03 0.52 4.59
N HIS A 435 -15.73 0.21 4.60
CA HIS A 435 -14.78 0.66 5.62
C HIS A 435 -13.86 1.82 5.17
N GLY A 436 -14.18 2.50 4.06
CA GLY A 436 -13.35 3.54 3.46
C GLY A 436 -13.72 4.96 3.93
N GLY A 437 -13.28 5.36 5.12
CA GLY A 437 -13.40 6.74 5.63
C GLY A 437 -12.05 7.47 5.69
N SER A 438 -12.06 8.77 5.36
CA SER A 438 -10.89 9.65 5.27
C SER A 438 -10.34 10.12 6.63
N THR A 439 -9.13 10.66 6.56
CA THR A 439 -8.04 10.84 7.52
C THR A 439 -8.24 11.67 8.79
N THR A 440 -9.45 12.08 9.16
CA THR A 440 -9.70 12.77 10.45
C THR A 440 -10.04 11.81 11.60
N VAL A 441 -10.43 10.58 11.29
CA VAL A 441 -10.88 9.56 12.27
C VAL A 441 -9.71 8.76 12.87
N ARG A 442 -8.49 8.85 12.33
CA ARG A 442 -7.36 8.03 12.82
C ARG A 442 -6.84 8.41 14.21
N ARG A 443 -7.17 9.60 14.73
CA ARG A 443 -6.66 10.07 16.04
C ARG A 443 -7.56 9.71 17.23
N GLN A 444 -8.85 9.45 17.00
CA GLN A 444 -9.81 9.02 18.02
C GLN A 444 -10.60 7.82 17.47
N VAL A 445 -10.04 6.63 17.62
CA VAL A 445 -10.75 5.38 17.29
C VAL A 445 -11.39 4.85 18.56
N SER A 446 -12.51 5.44 18.95
CA SER A 446 -13.48 4.88 19.88
C SER A 446 -14.79 4.62 19.14
N GLY A 447 -14.83 3.51 18.41
CA GLY A 447 -15.95 2.55 18.28
C GLY A 447 -17.39 2.95 17.91
N ILE A 448 -17.79 4.23 17.77
CA ILE A 448 -19.18 4.62 17.44
C ILE A 448 -19.27 5.56 16.21
N ALA A 449 -18.15 5.88 15.57
CA ALA A 449 -18.14 6.82 14.44
C ALA A 449 -18.66 6.21 13.12
N SER A 450 -19.91 5.77 13.07
CA SER A 450 -20.69 5.79 11.85
C SER A 450 -21.05 7.25 11.51
N SER A 451 -20.29 7.85 10.59
CA SER A 451 -20.67 8.97 9.72
C SER A 451 -21.67 10.01 10.29
N VAL A 452 -21.18 10.89 11.16
CA VAL A 452 -21.88 12.13 11.52
C VAL A 452 -20.97 13.30 11.15
N ALA A 453 -21.41 14.16 10.22
CA ALA A 453 -20.71 15.39 9.87
C ALA A 453 -21.45 16.58 10.50
N PHE A 454 -20.75 17.39 11.29
CA PHE A 454 -21.28 18.65 11.79
C PHE A 454 -21.10 19.73 10.72
N THR A 455 -22.20 20.31 10.23
CA THR A 455 -22.15 21.53 9.41
C THR A 455 -22.61 22.74 10.23
N PRO A 456 -22.05 23.94 10.00
CA PRO A 456 -22.32 25.10 10.84
C PRO A 456 -23.70 25.74 10.66
N LEU A 457 -24.53 25.25 9.72
CA LEU A 457 -25.80 25.89 9.37
C LEU A 457 -27.05 25.06 9.71
N GLN A 458 -26.92 23.73 9.77
CA GLN A 458 -28.01 22.83 10.12
C GLN A 458 -27.40 21.68 10.93
N GLY A 459 -27.92 21.43 12.13
CA GLY A 459 -27.37 20.44 13.06
C GLY A 459 -27.31 19.01 12.50
N LEU A 460 -26.86 18.08 13.35
CA LEU A 460 -26.62 16.64 13.11
C LEU A 460 -27.37 16.05 11.91
N GLU A 461 -26.67 15.87 10.78
CA GLU A 461 -27.18 15.17 9.61
C GLU A 461 -26.31 13.92 9.33
N ILE A 462 -26.97 12.76 9.24
CA ILE A 462 -26.34 11.49 8.85
C ILE A 462 -26.26 11.48 7.32
N VAL A 463 -25.21 12.09 6.77
CA VAL A 463 -24.95 12.06 5.32
C VAL A 463 -24.00 10.92 5.01
N ASN A 464 -24.42 10.01 4.12
CA ASN A 464 -23.50 9.04 3.54
C ASN A 464 -22.51 9.78 2.62
N PRO A 465 -21.22 9.92 2.99
CA PRO A 465 -20.24 10.70 2.24
C PRO A 465 -20.05 10.17 0.81
N GLN A 466 -20.31 8.88 0.59
CA GLN A 466 -20.23 8.27 -0.74
C GLN A 466 -21.36 8.73 -1.67
N ALA A 467 -22.53 9.12 -1.15
CA ALA A 467 -23.63 9.64 -1.96
C ALA A 467 -23.38 11.10 -2.41
N ALA A 468 -22.73 11.89 -1.56
CA ALA A 468 -22.25 13.22 -1.92
C ALA A 468 -21.11 13.14 -2.95
N GLU A 469 -20.14 12.23 -2.75
CA GLU A 469 -19.10 11.94 -3.75
C GLU A 469 -19.68 11.41 -5.06
N ALA A 470 -20.74 10.59 -5.04
CA ALA A 470 -21.41 10.13 -6.26
C ALA A 470 -22.03 11.31 -7.03
N LYS A 471 -22.73 12.23 -6.35
CA LYS A 471 -23.27 13.45 -6.99
C LYS A 471 -22.18 14.39 -7.49
N VAL A 472 -21.08 14.54 -6.75
CA VAL A 472 -19.92 15.35 -7.18
C VAL A 472 -19.20 14.69 -8.36
N ASN A 473 -19.07 13.36 -8.37
CA ASN A 473 -18.52 12.59 -9.49
C ASN A 473 -19.44 12.65 -10.71
N GLU A 474 -20.76 12.65 -10.52
CA GLU A 474 -21.76 12.79 -11.59
C GLU A 474 -21.78 14.22 -12.16
N ALA A 475 -21.59 15.24 -11.31
CA ALA A 475 -21.40 16.63 -11.72
C ALA A 475 -20.05 16.86 -12.41
N SER A 476 -18.98 16.22 -11.93
CA SER A 476 -17.63 16.29 -12.52
C SER A 476 -17.51 15.49 -13.82
N ALA A 477 -18.30 14.41 -13.96
CA ALA A 477 -18.43 13.65 -15.21
C ALA A 477 -19.02 14.51 -16.34
N LYS A 478 -19.88 15.49 -16.02
CA LYS A 478 -20.40 16.46 -17.01
C LYS A 478 -19.32 17.42 -17.54
N TYR A 479 -18.23 17.66 -16.80
CA TYR A 479 -17.15 18.54 -17.24
C TYR A 479 -16.24 17.87 -18.29
N PHE A 480 -16.07 16.54 -18.25
CA PHE A 480 -15.24 15.77 -19.19
C PHE A 480 -16.03 14.97 -20.26
N SER A 481 -17.36 14.91 -20.16
CA SER A 481 -18.21 14.10 -21.06
C SER A 481 -18.21 14.55 -22.53
N ASN A 482 -17.82 15.79 -22.82
CA ASN A 482 -17.90 16.35 -24.17
C ASN A 482 -16.65 16.07 -25.03
N THR A 483 -15.51 15.72 -24.42
CA THR A 483 -14.21 15.60 -25.10
C THR A 483 -13.58 14.21 -24.97
N ILE A 484 -13.86 13.45 -23.90
CA ILE A 484 -13.24 12.15 -23.63
C ILE A 484 -14.32 11.08 -23.43
N LYS A 485 -14.17 9.90 -24.05
CA LYS A 485 -15.03 8.72 -23.80
C LYS A 485 -14.20 7.48 -23.51
N SER A 486 -14.74 6.58 -22.69
CA SER A 486 -14.20 5.24 -22.51
C SER A 486 -14.79 4.28 -23.55
N THR A 487 -13.96 3.39 -24.09
CA THR A 487 -14.40 2.25 -24.91
C THR A 487 -15.03 1.16 -24.05
N LEU A 488 -15.64 0.16 -24.71
CA LEU A 488 -16.14 -1.06 -24.07
C LEU A 488 -15.05 -1.82 -23.29
N ASP A 489 -13.79 -1.72 -23.72
CA ASP A 489 -12.63 -2.35 -23.09
C ASP A 489 -12.08 -1.51 -21.92
N GLY A 490 -12.74 -0.39 -21.59
CA GLY A 490 -12.32 0.51 -20.52
C GLY A 490 -11.11 1.39 -20.88
N THR A 491 -10.66 1.41 -22.13
CA THR A 491 -9.60 2.34 -22.58
C THR A 491 -10.14 3.74 -22.83
N VAL A 492 -9.39 4.75 -22.42
CA VAL A 492 -9.75 6.16 -22.61
C VAL A 492 -9.42 6.61 -24.03
N ILE A 493 -10.37 7.24 -24.71
CA ILE A 493 -10.18 7.85 -26.03
C ILE A 493 -10.63 9.30 -26.02
N HIS A 494 -9.85 10.15 -26.67
CA HIS A 494 -10.21 11.53 -26.92
C HIS A 494 -11.05 11.69 -28.20
N ILE A 495 -12.23 12.32 -28.10
CA ILE A 495 -13.21 12.49 -29.20
C ILE A 495 -13.43 13.96 -29.57
N GLY A 496 -13.17 14.91 -28.68
CA GLY A 496 -13.37 16.35 -28.95
C GLY A 496 -12.53 16.85 -30.14
N LYS A 497 -13.03 17.83 -30.89
CA LYS A 497 -12.32 18.49 -32.01
C LYS A 497 -11.96 19.96 -31.73
N ALA A 498 -12.07 20.39 -30.47
CA ALA A 498 -11.71 21.76 -30.08
C ALA A 498 -10.23 22.01 -30.39
N LYS A 499 -9.96 23.11 -31.09
CA LYS A 499 -8.59 23.49 -31.43
C LYS A 499 -7.88 24.00 -30.18
N ASN A 500 -6.72 23.45 -29.88
CA ASN A 500 -5.80 23.94 -28.85
C ASN A 500 -4.58 24.52 -29.54
N ASN A 501 -4.40 25.82 -29.41
CA ASN A 501 -3.31 26.52 -30.08
C ASN A 501 -1.96 26.36 -29.38
N HIS A 502 -1.89 25.69 -28.22
CA HIS A 502 -0.68 25.45 -27.42
C HIS A 502 0.27 26.65 -27.49
N ASN A 503 -0.14 27.77 -26.88
CA ASN A 503 0.58 29.05 -27.06
C ASN A 503 1.96 28.99 -26.40
N PHE A 504 3.02 29.06 -27.20
CA PHE A 504 4.39 29.20 -26.75
C PHE A 504 5.21 30.05 -27.72
N THR A 505 6.31 30.62 -27.22
CA THR A 505 7.29 31.38 -28.02
C THR A 505 8.68 30.79 -27.82
N TYR A 506 9.49 30.82 -28.88
CA TYR A 506 10.90 30.45 -28.81
C TYR A 506 11.70 31.62 -28.22
N ILE A 507 12.51 31.34 -27.20
CA ILE A 507 13.47 32.30 -26.63
C ILE A 507 14.82 32.10 -27.30
N LEU A 508 15.28 30.85 -27.33
CA LEU A 508 16.48 30.43 -28.02
C LEU A 508 16.09 29.43 -29.10
N ASN A 509 16.64 29.63 -30.30
CA ASN A 509 16.47 28.75 -31.45
C ASN A 509 17.85 28.30 -31.94
N SER A 510 17.90 27.17 -32.62
CA SER A 510 19.13 26.54 -33.14
C SER A 510 18.98 26.27 -34.63
N ASP A 511 20.10 26.22 -35.36
CA ASP A 511 20.16 25.96 -36.81
C ASP A 511 20.89 24.64 -37.16
N ILE A 512 20.94 23.69 -36.21
CA ILE A 512 21.73 22.44 -36.34
C ILE A 512 21.37 21.54 -37.54
N CYS A 513 20.18 21.70 -38.10
CA CYS A 513 19.68 20.84 -39.17
C CYS A 513 20.27 21.12 -40.56
N ASP A 514 21.12 22.14 -40.73
CA ASP A 514 21.68 22.46 -42.04
C ASP A 514 22.89 21.61 -42.43
N ASP A 515 23.59 21.00 -41.47
CA ASP A 515 24.86 20.29 -41.67
C ASP A 515 24.72 18.78 -41.98
N PHE A 516 23.55 18.27 -42.36
CA PHE A 516 23.40 16.84 -42.66
C PHE A 516 24.05 16.43 -43.99
N LYS A 517 24.72 15.26 -44.01
CA LYS A 517 25.23 14.63 -45.25
C LYS A 517 24.07 13.98 -46.02
N ASP A 518 24.06 14.13 -47.34
CA ASP A 518 22.89 13.77 -48.16
C ASP A 518 22.67 12.26 -48.38
N GLU A 519 23.73 11.46 -48.38
CA GLU A 519 23.68 10.04 -48.78
C GLU A 519 23.30 9.06 -47.66
N ILE A 520 23.29 9.49 -46.40
CA ILE A 520 23.09 8.63 -45.21
C ILE A 520 21.78 9.00 -44.52
N THR A 521 21.12 8.04 -43.86
CA THR A 521 19.91 8.28 -43.05
C THR A 521 20.12 9.41 -42.03
N LYS A 522 19.33 10.49 -42.15
CA LYS A 522 19.43 11.70 -41.33
C LYS A 522 18.50 11.61 -40.13
N ILE A 523 19.07 11.50 -38.93
CA ILE A 523 18.31 11.36 -37.67
C ILE A 523 18.50 12.60 -36.80
N LEU A 524 17.39 13.16 -36.32
CA LEU A 524 17.38 14.16 -35.26
C LEU A 524 17.01 13.49 -33.94
N ILE A 525 17.87 13.59 -32.94
CA ILE A 525 17.61 13.15 -31.57
C ILE A 525 17.25 14.38 -30.74
N ILE A 526 16.03 14.40 -30.20
CA ILE A 526 15.56 15.44 -29.30
C ILE A 526 15.71 14.94 -27.87
N ILE A 527 16.39 15.71 -27.03
CA ILE A 527 16.62 15.41 -25.62
C ILE A 527 15.87 16.44 -24.79
N GLU A 528 14.91 15.97 -24.00
CA GLU A 528 14.23 16.81 -23.02
C GLU A 528 15.10 16.92 -21.77
N SER A 529 15.46 18.14 -21.41
CA SER A 529 16.30 18.43 -20.26
C SER A 529 15.72 19.58 -19.46
N GLU A 530 15.93 19.58 -18.14
CA GLU A 530 15.55 20.72 -17.30
C GLU A 530 16.58 21.85 -17.46
N ALA A 531 16.14 23.10 -17.38
CA ALA A 531 17.00 24.29 -17.40
C ALA A 531 18.25 24.16 -16.48
N LYS A 532 18.09 23.50 -15.33
CA LYS A 532 19.13 23.32 -14.28
C LYS A 532 20.16 22.23 -14.59
N HIS A 533 19.84 21.28 -15.48
CA HIS A 533 20.66 20.09 -15.73
C HIS A 533 21.86 20.32 -16.67
N PHE A 534 22.67 21.35 -16.41
CA PHE A 534 23.88 21.63 -17.21
C PHE A 534 24.85 20.44 -17.24
N LYS A 535 25.07 19.81 -16.08
CA LYS A 535 26.03 18.70 -15.98
C LYS A 535 25.61 17.48 -16.78
N ARG A 536 24.31 17.16 -16.82
CA ARG A 536 23.78 16.04 -17.62
C ARG A 536 23.95 16.29 -19.11
N ARG A 537 23.60 17.49 -19.58
CA ARG A 537 23.81 17.88 -20.99
C ARG A 537 25.28 17.79 -21.37
N GLU A 538 26.17 18.26 -20.51
CA GLU A 538 27.62 18.16 -20.73
C GLU A 538 28.09 16.70 -20.82
N VAL A 539 27.62 15.81 -19.94
CA VAL A 539 27.96 14.38 -19.99
C VAL A 539 27.44 13.73 -21.27
N VAL A 540 26.24 14.08 -21.74
CA VAL A 540 25.73 13.60 -23.04
C VAL A 540 26.66 14.06 -24.17
N ARG A 541 27.07 15.33 -24.18
CA ARG A 541 28.02 15.87 -25.18
C ARG A 541 29.39 15.21 -25.14
N GLN A 542 29.86 14.77 -23.95
CA GLN A 542 31.16 14.10 -23.78
C GLN A 542 31.11 12.59 -24.09
N THR A 543 29.93 11.97 -24.11
CA THR A 543 29.75 10.53 -24.29
C THR A 543 29.11 10.20 -25.64
N TRP A 544 27.89 9.68 -25.64
CA TRP A 544 27.22 9.18 -26.85
C TRP A 544 26.69 10.31 -27.76
N GLY A 545 26.55 11.52 -27.24
CA GLY A 545 26.17 12.73 -27.98
C GLY A 545 27.34 13.51 -28.56
N LEU A 546 28.55 12.95 -28.58
CA LEU A 546 29.77 13.61 -29.06
C LEU A 546 29.63 14.17 -30.49
N ARG A 547 30.05 15.42 -30.72
CA ARG A 547 29.94 16.09 -32.03
C ARG A 547 30.65 15.32 -33.16
N ALA A 548 31.82 14.75 -32.89
CA ALA A 548 32.54 13.91 -33.86
C ALA A 548 31.74 12.64 -34.23
N LEU A 549 30.98 12.07 -33.29
CA LEU A 549 30.10 10.93 -33.53
C LEU A 549 28.88 11.36 -34.36
N GLN A 550 28.31 12.53 -34.07
CA GLN A 550 27.20 13.13 -34.83
C GLN A 550 27.55 13.30 -36.31
N GLU A 551 28.75 13.80 -36.62
CA GLU A 551 29.21 14.04 -37.99
C GLU A 551 29.57 12.76 -38.75
N SER A 552 30.12 11.76 -38.06
CA SER A 552 30.48 10.47 -38.67
C SER A 552 29.27 9.58 -38.93
N LEU A 553 28.31 9.53 -38.00
CA LEU A 553 27.12 8.68 -38.08
C LEU A 553 25.86 9.41 -38.59
N ASN A 554 25.99 10.66 -39.01
CA ASN A 554 24.94 11.50 -39.62
C ASN A 554 23.66 11.67 -38.77
N PHE A 555 23.82 11.85 -37.46
CA PHE A 555 22.73 12.23 -36.55
C PHE A 555 23.02 13.58 -35.88
N ARG A 556 22.01 14.26 -35.38
CA ARG A 556 22.16 15.50 -34.61
C ARG A 556 21.40 15.43 -33.30
N VAL A 557 21.95 16.06 -32.27
CA VAL A 557 21.32 16.17 -30.94
C VAL A 557 20.81 17.59 -30.75
N LEU A 558 19.58 17.72 -30.23
CA LEU A 558 18.97 19.00 -29.88
C LEU A 558 18.34 18.89 -28.49
N PHE A 559 18.75 19.77 -27.57
CA PHE A 559 18.19 19.87 -26.22
C PHE A 559 16.99 20.80 -26.21
N VAL A 560 15.87 20.37 -25.61
CA VAL A 560 14.66 21.20 -25.45
C VAL A 560 14.46 21.54 -23.98
N LEU A 561 14.42 22.83 -23.67
CA LEU A 561 14.35 23.38 -22.32
C LEU A 561 13.14 24.30 -22.15
N GLY A 562 12.60 24.37 -20.93
CA GLY A 562 11.67 25.43 -20.52
C GLY A 562 12.38 26.66 -19.95
N THR A 563 11.60 27.58 -19.39
CA THR A 563 12.10 28.72 -18.63
C THR A 563 11.99 28.48 -17.14
N ASP A 564 13.01 28.89 -16.40
CA ASP A 564 12.90 29.09 -14.95
C ASP A 564 12.74 30.59 -14.69
N PHE A 565 11.54 31.01 -14.29
CA PHE A 565 11.24 32.43 -14.04
C PHE A 565 11.78 32.94 -12.69
N SER A 566 12.27 32.04 -11.83
CA SER A 566 12.72 32.40 -10.48
C SER A 566 14.14 32.97 -10.44
N ASP A 567 14.98 32.67 -11.45
CA ASP A 567 16.40 32.98 -11.40
C ASP A 567 16.91 33.56 -12.73
N ASN A 568 17.12 34.88 -12.78
CA ASN A 568 17.68 35.56 -13.95
C ASN A 568 19.14 35.15 -14.23
N THR A 569 19.89 34.66 -13.23
CA THR A 569 21.29 34.22 -13.42
C THR A 569 21.38 32.92 -14.22
N MET A 570 20.35 32.08 -14.10
CA MET A 570 20.22 30.83 -14.84
C MET A 570 20.03 31.09 -16.34
N GLN A 571 19.18 32.05 -16.70
CA GLN A 571 18.94 32.40 -18.11
C GLN A 571 20.21 32.89 -18.80
N TYR A 572 21.06 33.66 -18.11
CA TYR A 572 22.36 34.08 -18.63
C TYR A 572 23.27 32.87 -18.92
N SER A 573 23.31 31.90 -18.02
CA SER A 573 24.12 30.69 -18.16
C SER A 573 23.65 29.80 -19.32
N ILE A 574 22.33 29.63 -19.50
CA ILE A 574 21.73 28.89 -20.63
C ILE A 574 22.01 29.60 -21.95
N THR A 575 21.91 30.94 -21.96
CA THR A 575 22.25 31.73 -23.15
C THR A 575 23.71 31.48 -23.51
N LYS A 576 24.65 31.60 -22.56
CA LYS A 576 26.07 31.29 -22.78
C LYS A 576 26.31 29.86 -23.29
N GLU A 577 25.61 28.88 -22.74
CA GLU A 577 25.66 27.48 -23.20
C GLU A 577 25.19 27.37 -24.66
N SER A 578 24.07 28.00 -25.01
CA SER A 578 23.51 28.04 -26.37
C SER A 578 24.45 28.72 -27.35
N TRP A 579 25.13 29.80 -26.96
CA TRP A 579 26.15 30.46 -27.79
C TRP A 579 27.37 29.57 -28.04
N THR A 580 27.70 28.67 -27.11
CA THR A 580 28.89 27.81 -27.20
C THR A 580 28.64 26.58 -28.07
N PHE A 581 27.49 25.93 -27.91
CA PHE A 581 27.21 24.64 -28.54
C PHE A 581 26.16 24.70 -29.66
N ASN A 582 25.37 25.78 -29.71
CA ASN A 582 24.27 26.00 -30.66
C ASN A 582 23.26 24.83 -30.73
N ASP A 583 23.06 24.08 -29.64
CA ASP A 583 22.25 22.85 -29.59
C ASP A 583 21.05 22.90 -28.65
N ILE A 584 20.57 24.11 -28.35
CA ILE A 584 19.48 24.35 -27.40
C ILE A 584 18.29 25.01 -28.09
N LEU A 585 17.10 24.47 -27.83
CA LEU A 585 15.81 25.05 -28.14
C LEU A 585 15.10 25.38 -26.82
N GLN A 586 14.88 26.67 -26.54
CA GLN A 586 14.26 27.10 -25.29
C GLN A 586 12.89 27.72 -25.53
N ILE A 587 11.88 27.28 -24.75
CA ILE A 587 10.52 27.80 -24.81
C ILE A 587 10.16 28.64 -23.59
N ASN A 588 9.31 29.65 -23.80
CA ASN A 588 8.76 30.50 -22.74
C ASN A 588 7.63 29.81 -21.96
N ILE A 589 7.92 28.68 -21.34
CA ILE A 589 7.00 27.92 -20.46
C ILE A 589 7.77 27.51 -19.21
N GLU A 590 7.16 27.74 -18.05
CA GLU A 590 7.75 27.40 -16.76
C GLU A 590 8.11 25.91 -16.67
N GLU A 591 9.35 25.63 -16.24
CA GLU A 591 9.86 24.30 -15.93
C GLU A 591 9.09 23.67 -14.78
N ASN A 592 8.17 22.77 -15.12
CA ASN A 592 7.36 22.03 -14.16
C ASN A 592 7.04 20.64 -14.75
N TYR A 593 6.93 19.63 -13.88
CA TYR A 593 6.56 18.26 -14.30
C TYR A 593 5.25 18.24 -15.11
N ASN A 594 4.30 19.10 -14.74
CA ASN A 594 3.01 19.19 -15.43
C ASN A 594 3.12 19.77 -16.86
N ASN A 595 4.23 20.42 -17.20
CA ASN A 595 4.47 21.13 -18.45
C ASN A 595 5.45 20.38 -19.38
N VAL A 596 5.95 19.20 -18.99
CA VAL A 596 6.94 18.43 -19.76
C VAL A 596 6.44 18.13 -21.18
N ALA A 597 5.14 17.81 -21.34
CA ALA A 597 4.56 17.51 -22.65
C ALA A 597 4.71 18.66 -23.67
N PHE A 598 4.84 19.92 -23.22
CA PHE A 598 5.11 21.03 -24.15
C PHE A 598 6.47 20.90 -24.83
N LYS A 599 7.50 20.38 -24.15
CA LYS A 599 8.84 20.19 -24.74
C LYS A 599 8.77 19.23 -25.93
N SER A 600 8.03 18.13 -25.80
CA SER A 600 7.84 17.17 -26.89
C SER A 600 7.03 17.75 -28.03
N ILE A 601 5.94 18.46 -27.75
CA ILE A 601 5.12 19.14 -28.77
C ILE A 601 5.98 20.10 -29.58
N VAL A 602 6.76 20.93 -28.89
CA VAL A 602 7.65 21.90 -29.50
C VAL A 602 8.74 21.21 -30.31
N GLY A 603 9.37 20.16 -29.77
CA GLY A 603 10.40 19.39 -30.47
C GLY A 603 9.86 18.80 -31.79
N VAL A 604 8.66 18.23 -31.76
CA VAL A 604 8.01 17.72 -32.98
C VAL A 604 7.64 18.85 -33.94
N GLN A 605 7.15 19.99 -33.43
CA GLN A 605 6.80 21.15 -34.24
C GLN A 605 8.04 21.72 -34.95
N TRP A 606 9.12 21.91 -34.21
CA TRP A 606 10.41 22.41 -34.71
C TRP A 606 11.01 21.46 -35.76
N PHE A 607 10.94 20.14 -35.53
CA PHE A 607 11.37 19.14 -36.51
C PHE A 607 10.60 19.22 -37.83
N VAL A 608 9.30 19.52 -37.79
CA VAL A 608 8.48 19.65 -38.99
C VAL A 608 8.66 21.00 -39.68
N SER A 609 8.75 22.10 -38.92
CA SER A 609 8.78 23.46 -39.48
C SER A 609 10.17 23.98 -39.83
N GLN A 610 11.17 23.73 -38.99
CA GLN A 610 12.53 24.27 -39.15
C GLN A 610 13.51 23.24 -39.72
N CYS A 611 13.43 21.98 -39.30
CA CYS A 611 14.37 20.95 -39.74
C CYS A 611 13.95 20.28 -41.06
N SER A 612 14.15 20.95 -42.20
CA SER A 612 13.71 20.45 -43.51
C SER A 612 14.40 19.13 -43.93
N LYS A 613 15.69 18.97 -43.61
CA LYS A 613 16.57 17.90 -44.12
C LYS A 613 16.46 16.55 -43.41
N ALA A 614 16.06 16.48 -42.15
CA ALA A 614 16.03 15.22 -41.40
C ALA A 614 14.76 14.39 -41.69
N ASN A 615 14.93 13.06 -41.78
CA ASN A 615 13.85 12.15 -42.20
C ASN A 615 13.17 11.46 -41.00
N PHE A 616 13.91 11.32 -39.90
CA PHE A 616 13.48 10.61 -38.70
C PHE A 616 13.81 11.42 -37.45
N ILE A 617 12.88 11.42 -36.49
CA ILE A 617 13.04 12.04 -35.17
C ILE A 617 13.02 10.94 -34.11
N PHE A 618 13.91 11.04 -33.10
CA PHE A 618 13.91 10.19 -31.91
C PHE A 618 13.91 11.07 -30.66
N LYS A 619 12.90 10.94 -29.81
CA LYS A 619 12.80 11.64 -28.52
C LYS A 619 13.41 10.79 -27.41
N THR A 620 14.11 11.43 -26.49
CA THR A 620 14.64 10.84 -25.24
C THR A 620 14.74 11.91 -24.14
N ASP A 621 15.07 11.49 -22.92
CA ASP A 621 15.33 12.37 -21.77
C ASP A 621 16.85 12.47 -21.48
N ASP A 622 17.25 13.39 -20.61
CA ASP A 622 18.65 13.67 -20.26
C ASP A 622 19.32 12.66 -19.30
N ASP A 623 18.54 11.74 -18.73
CA ASP A 623 18.98 10.65 -17.83
C ASP A 623 19.02 9.27 -18.51
N ILE A 624 19.12 9.27 -19.85
CA ILE A 624 19.06 8.09 -20.69
C ILE A 624 20.33 7.95 -21.52
N PHE A 625 20.93 6.77 -21.47
CA PHE A 625 22.03 6.41 -22.36
C PHE A 625 21.50 5.77 -23.64
N ILE A 626 21.97 6.24 -24.80
CA ILE A 626 21.62 5.68 -26.12
C ILE A 626 22.86 5.13 -26.82
N HIS A 627 22.81 3.85 -27.19
CA HIS A 627 23.79 3.22 -28.06
C HIS A 627 23.47 3.50 -29.54
N ILE A 628 24.04 4.58 -30.06
CA ILE A 628 23.77 5.11 -31.41
C ILE A 628 23.89 4.08 -32.55
N PRO A 629 24.91 3.21 -32.62
CA PRO A 629 25.00 2.21 -33.69
C PRO A 629 23.81 1.25 -33.74
N ASN A 630 23.31 0.83 -32.57
CA ASN A 630 22.16 -0.06 -32.49
C ASN A 630 20.86 0.67 -32.86
N LEU A 631 20.74 1.94 -32.46
CA LEU A 631 19.62 2.79 -32.86
C LEU A 631 19.56 2.94 -34.38
N LEU A 632 20.69 3.26 -35.02
CA LEU A 632 20.78 3.40 -36.48
C LEU A 632 20.39 2.13 -37.22
N ARG A 633 20.80 0.96 -36.71
CA ARG A 633 20.42 -0.34 -37.27
C ARG A 633 18.90 -0.56 -37.25
N VAL A 634 18.24 -0.22 -36.14
CA VAL A 634 16.78 -0.40 -36.02
C VAL A 634 16.03 0.67 -36.83
N VAL A 635 16.51 1.91 -36.85
CA VAL A 635 15.88 3.00 -37.63
C VAL A 635 16.03 2.75 -39.13
N SER A 636 17.18 2.29 -39.60
CA SER A 636 17.37 1.94 -41.01
C SER A 636 16.41 0.82 -41.44
N GLN A 637 16.26 -0.24 -40.65
CA GLN A 637 15.27 -1.30 -40.88
C GLN A 637 13.83 -0.78 -40.93
N HIS A 638 13.48 0.16 -40.03
CA HIS A 638 12.17 0.77 -39.99
C HIS A 638 11.88 1.61 -41.24
N LEU A 639 12.89 2.35 -41.73
CA LEU A 639 12.79 3.15 -42.95
C LEU A 639 12.73 2.29 -44.21
N THR A 640 13.51 1.20 -44.30
CA THR A 640 13.49 0.27 -45.45
C THR A 640 12.16 -0.45 -45.60
N ASN A 641 11.47 -0.74 -44.49
CA ASN A 641 10.17 -1.40 -44.51
C ASN A 641 9.01 -0.46 -44.87
N HIS A 642 9.30 0.80 -45.26
CA HIS A 642 8.30 1.83 -45.61
C HIS A 642 7.23 2.05 -44.53
N GLU A 643 7.61 1.89 -43.25
CA GLU A 643 6.72 2.01 -42.10
C GLU A 643 6.44 3.50 -41.73
N HIS A 644 6.03 4.31 -42.71
CA HIS A 644 5.87 5.77 -42.55
C HIS A 644 4.70 6.20 -41.65
N ASN A 645 3.81 5.26 -41.28
CA ASN A 645 2.63 5.50 -40.43
C ASN A 645 2.73 4.83 -39.05
N SER A 646 3.94 4.71 -38.50
CA SER A 646 4.16 4.12 -37.19
C SER A 646 5.14 4.88 -36.31
N ILE A 647 5.06 4.60 -35.02
CA ILE A 647 5.98 5.06 -33.98
C ILE A 647 6.79 3.85 -33.49
N LEU A 648 8.11 3.94 -33.61
CA LEU A 648 9.08 2.97 -33.11
C LEU A 648 9.33 3.23 -31.62
N CYS A 649 9.03 2.28 -30.75
CA CYS A 649 9.25 2.42 -29.31
C CYS A 649 9.12 1.08 -28.58
N HIS A 650 9.21 1.10 -27.24
CA HIS A 650 8.72 0.01 -26.40
C HIS A 650 7.24 0.21 -26.07
N GLU A 651 6.38 -0.75 -26.41
CA GLU A 651 4.93 -0.65 -26.16
C GLU A 651 4.59 -0.89 -24.68
N ASN A 652 4.02 0.11 -24.01
CA ASN A 652 3.35 -0.10 -22.73
C ASN A 652 1.95 -0.66 -22.96
N LYS A 653 1.79 -1.98 -22.78
CA LYS A 653 0.51 -2.67 -22.92
C LYS A 653 -0.42 -2.32 -21.75
N ALA A 654 -1.48 -1.56 -22.05
CA ALA A 654 -2.63 -1.24 -21.20
C ALA A 654 -2.31 -0.95 -19.71
N ARG A 655 -1.72 0.22 -19.43
CA ARG A 655 -1.49 0.68 -18.05
C ARG A 655 -2.77 1.20 -17.42
N LYS A 656 -3.04 0.75 -16.19
CA LYS A 656 -4.18 1.21 -15.39
C LYS A 656 -3.96 2.67 -14.98
N ILE A 657 -5.01 3.48 -15.10
CA ILE A 657 -4.99 4.87 -14.66
C ILE A 657 -4.85 4.90 -13.14
N LEU A 658 -3.77 5.51 -12.66
CA LEU A 658 -3.55 5.73 -11.24
C LEU A 658 -4.44 6.89 -10.77
N ARG A 659 -5.28 6.61 -9.78
CA ARG A 659 -6.15 7.59 -9.14
C ARG A 659 -5.75 7.70 -7.67
N GLU A 660 -5.90 8.86 -7.07
CA GLU A 660 -5.46 9.12 -5.68
C GLU A 660 -6.00 8.08 -4.69
N HIS A 661 -7.28 7.71 -4.81
CA HIS A 661 -7.90 6.68 -3.96
C HIS A 661 -7.29 5.27 -4.16
N SER A 662 -6.78 4.94 -5.35
CA SER A 662 -6.20 3.63 -5.64
C SER A 662 -4.81 3.49 -5.00
N LEU A 663 -4.05 4.58 -4.89
CA LEU A 663 -2.75 4.59 -4.20
C LEU A 663 -2.92 4.50 -2.68
N ASN A 664 -3.92 5.20 -2.14
CA ASN A 664 -4.22 5.20 -0.70
C ASN A 664 -4.76 3.86 -0.18
N ASN A 665 -5.40 3.06 -1.05
CA ASN A 665 -5.91 1.72 -0.72
C ASN A 665 -4.90 0.58 -0.98
N SER A 666 -3.76 0.86 -1.59
CA SER A 666 -2.76 -0.18 -1.89
C SER A 666 -1.84 -0.41 -0.70
N MET A 667 -1.52 -1.69 -0.44
CA MET A 667 -0.54 -2.15 0.56
C MET A 667 0.89 -1.84 0.11
N HIS A 668 1.16 -0.58 -0.25
CA HIS A 668 2.46 -0.12 -0.73
C HIS A 668 3.10 0.82 0.30
N SER A 669 4.43 0.75 0.41
CA SER A 669 5.22 1.62 1.30
C SER A 669 4.90 3.10 1.04
N LYS A 670 4.99 3.96 2.08
CA LYS A 670 4.82 5.42 1.96
C LYS A 670 5.70 6.01 0.86
N GLU A 671 6.86 5.42 0.63
CA GLU A 671 7.81 5.80 -0.42
C GLU A 671 7.28 5.54 -1.83
N VAL A 672 6.60 4.41 -2.03
CA VAL A 672 5.93 4.05 -3.28
C VAL A 672 4.79 5.02 -3.56
N ILE A 673 3.99 5.36 -2.53
CA ILE A 673 2.91 6.34 -2.65
C ILE A 673 3.47 7.70 -3.07
N ARG A 674 4.54 8.19 -2.40
CA ARG A 674 5.18 9.47 -2.74
C ARG A 674 5.77 9.46 -4.16
N ARG A 675 6.42 8.36 -4.57
CA ARG A 675 7.01 8.22 -5.92
C ARG A 675 5.95 8.24 -7.01
N TYR A 676 4.80 7.59 -6.79
CA TYR A 676 3.75 7.46 -7.80
C TYR A 676 2.67 8.55 -7.74
N TRP A 677 2.63 9.37 -6.69
CA TRP A 677 1.63 10.43 -6.50
C TRP A 677 1.58 11.42 -7.68
N LYS A 678 2.75 11.79 -8.22
CA LYS A 678 2.86 12.70 -9.37
C LYS A 678 2.21 12.20 -10.66
N TYR A 679 1.89 10.90 -10.75
CA TYR A 679 1.21 10.30 -11.91
C TYR A 679 -0.30 10.13 -11.68
N THR A 680 -0.84 10.61 -10.56
CA THR A 680 -2.27 10.46 -10.25
C THR A 680 -3.14 11.39 -11.07
N VAL A 681 -4.30 10.88 -11.48
CA VAL A 681 -5.32 11.67 -12.17
C VAL A 681 -6.67 11.53 -11.47
N LYS A 682 -7.32 12.67 -11.25
CA LYS A 682 -8.63 12.73 -10.58
C LYS A 682 -9.79 12.39 -11.52
N ASN A 683 -9.83 13.02 -12.69
CA ASN A 683 -11.09 13.19 -13.46
C ASN A 683 -11.07 12.62 -14.89
N ILE A 684 -10.33 11.53 -15.16
CA ILE A 684 -10.35 10.89 -16.49
C ILE A 684 -11.33 9.70 -16.51
N PRO A 685 -12.26 9.63 -17.49
CA PRO A 685 -13.16 8.48 -17.65
C PRO A 685 -12.41 7.27 -18.23
N GLY A 686 -12.69 6.06 -17.72
CA GLY A 686 -12.06 4.81 -18.14
C GLY A 686 -11.04 4.25 -17.13
N VAL A 687 -10.57 3.04 -17.39
CA VAL A 687 -9.73 2.23 -16.50
C VAL A 687 -8.28 2.20 -16.98
N TYR A 688 -8.05 2.21 -18.30
CA TYR A 688 -6.73 2.07 -18.91
C TYR A 688 -6.41 3.22 -19.84
N TYR A 689 -5.16 3.67 -19.83
CA TYR A 689 -4.66 4.53 -20.89
C TYR A 689 -4.66 3.78 -22.24
N PRO A 690 -4.83 4.48 -23.38
CA PRO A 690 -4.62 3.86 -24.68
C PRO A 690 -3.19 3.36 -24.78
N ARG A 691 -2.94 2.35 -25.62
CA ARG A 691 -1.57 1.87 -25.88
C ARG A 691 -0.68 3.04 -26.30
N TYR A 692 0.45 3.16 -25.62
CA TYR A 692 1.39 4.26 -25.73
C TYR A 692 2.82 3.72 -25.59
N CYS A 693 3.77 4.51 -26.06
CA CYS A 693 5.20 4.23 -25.94
C CYS A 693 5.69 4.56 -24.55
N ALA A 694 6.68 3.83 -24.03
CA ALA A 694 7.33 4.23 -22.80
C ALA A 694 8.13 5.54 -22.98
N GLY A 695 8.06 6.44 -22.00
CA GLY A 695 8.65 7.80 -22.07
C GLY A 695 10.16 7.87 -22.26
N PHE A 696 10.88 6.77 -22.04
CA PHE A 696 12.33 6.69 -22.15
C PHE A 696 12.87 6.70 -23.60
N GLY A 697 12.02 6.64 -24.60
CA GLY A 697 12.48 6.65 -25.98
C GLY A 697 11.43 6.22 -26.99
N TYR A 698 11.14 7.10 -27.94
CA TYR A 698 10.32 6.78 -29.10
C TYR A 698 10.74 7.62 -30.31
N GLY A 699 10.53 7.09 -31.51
CA GLY A 699 10.85 7.79 -32.74
C GLY A 699 9.88 7.53 -33.87
N PHE A 700 9.84 8.42 -34.85
CA PHE A 700 8.96 8.31 -36.00
C PHE A 700 9.47 9.13 -37.19
N THR A 701 8.91 8.85 -38.36
CA THR A 701 9.25 9.57 -39.60
C THR A 701 8.65 10.97 -39.63
N LYS A 702 9.19 11.83 -40.48
CA LYS A 702 8.63 13.18 -40.73
C LYS A 702 7.16 13.17 -41.20
N GLN A 703 6.73 12.14 -41.92
CA GLN A 703 5.33 12.01 -42.34
C GLN A 703 4.42 11.71 -41.14
N ALA A 704 4.81 10.80 -40.26
CA ALA A 704 4.12 10.53 -39.01
C ALA A 704 4.09 11.78 -38.10
N ALA A 705 5.18 12.53 -38.03
CA ALA A 705 5.26 13.78 -37.26
C ALA A 705 4.20 14.81 -37.70
N LYS A 706 4.01 15.00 -39.02
CA LYS A 706 2.98 15.91 -39.56
C LYS A 706 1.56 15.48 -39.15
N LYS A 707 1.26 14.18 -39.23
CA LYS A 707 -0.04 13.63 -38.78
C LYS A 707 -0.22 13.82 -37.27
N LEU A 708 0.83 13.58 -36.50
CA LEU A 708 0.81 13.70 -35.05
C LEU A 708 0.59 15.16 -34.62
N LEU A 709 1.24 16.14 -35.26
CA LEU A 709 0.97 17.57 -35.02
C LEU A 709 -0.46 17.97 -35.32
N SER A 710 -1.03 17.48 -36.43
CA SER A 710 -2.44 17.75 -36.76
C SER A 710 -3.40 17.22 -35.69
N ALA A 711 -3.04 16.11 -35.02
CA ALA A 711 -3.80 15.57 -33.89
C ALA A 711 -3.57 16.37 -32.59
N ILE A 712 -2.33 16.78 -32.28
CA ILE A 712 -1.98 17.60 -31.12
C ILE A 712 -2.80 18.90 -31.10
N SER A 713 -2.97 19.56 -32.25
CA SER A 713 -3.72 20.82 -32.36
C SER A 713 -5.21 20.68 -32.03
N ILE A 714 -5.75 19.46 -31.98
CA ILE A 714 -7.18 19.21 -31.73
C ILE A 714 -7.42 18.36 -30.47
N THR A 715 -6.37 17.96 -29.75
CA THR A 715 -6.44 17.24 -28.47
C THR A 715 -6.16 18.19 -27.31
N PRO A 716 -6.94 18.15 -26.22
CA PRO A 716 -6.70 18.90 -24.99
C PRO A 716 -5.43 18.39 -24.36
N TYR A 717 -4.67 19.35 -23.85
CA TYR A 717 -3.43 19.13 -23.17
C TYR A 717 -3.59 18.10 -22.03
N PHE A 718 -2.62 17.19 -21.94
CA PHE A 718 -2.51 16.24 -20.84
C PHE A 718 -1.06 16.18 -20.37
N PHE A 719 -0.87 16.22 -19.05
CA PHE A 719 0.43 16.47 -18.43
C PHE A 719 1.41 15.27 -18.52
N LEU A 720 0.90 14.04 -18.62
CA LEU A 720 1.76 12.88 -18.88
C LEU A 720 2.09 12.84 -20.37
N GLU A 721 3.31 13.25 -20.68
CA GLU A 721 3.87 13.40 -22.03
C GLU A 721 3.67 12.17 -22.90
N ASP A 722 4.20 11.02 -22.46
CA ASP A 722 4.22 9.79 -23.24
C ASP A 722 2.79 9.29 -23.56
N VAL A 723 1.88 9.35 -22.59
CA VAL A 723 0.45 9.07 -22.75
C VAL A 723 -0.22 10.09 -23.67
N TYR A 724 0.14 11.37 -23.58
CA TYR A 724 -0.45 12.43 -24.39
C TYR A 724 -0.05 12.31 -25.86
N VAL A 725 1.25 12.26 -26.16
CA VAL A 725 1.82 12.27 -27.51
C VAL A 725 1.59 10.91 -28.18
N THR A 726 2.04 9.83 -27.56
CA THR A 726 2.04 8.50 -28.19
C THR A 726 0.81 7.65 -27.84
N GLY A 727 0.00 8.08 -26.87
CA GLY A 727 -1.30 7.51 -26.55
C GLY A 727 -2.44 8.25 -27.26
N PHE A 728 -2.87 9.38 -26.71
CA PHE A 728 -4.05 10.12 -27.18
C PHE A 728 -3.86 10.71 -28.59
N CYS A 729 -2.78 11.45 -28.83
CA CYS A 729 -2.55 12.11 -30.12
C CYS A 729 -2.29 11.09 -31.24
N ARG A 730 -1.44 10.08 -30.99
CA ARG A 730 -1.23 8.95 -31.91
C ARG A 730 -2.52 8.24 -32.28
N GLN A 731 -3.36 7.89 -31.30
CA GLN A 731 -4.63 7.20 -31.56
C GLN A 731 -5.53 8.02 -32.46
N LYS A 732 -5.57 9.34 -32.24
CA LYS A 732 -6.36 10.26 -33.05
C LYS A 732 -5.78 10.47 -34.46
N ALA A 733 -4.44 10.45 -34.59
CA ALA A 733 -3.73 10.48 -35.85
C ALA A 733 -3.77 9.14 -36.63
N ASN A 734 -4.33 8.09 -36.02
CA ASN A 734 -4.37 6.72 -36.55
C ASN A 734 -2.98 6.18 -36.94
N LEU A 735 -1.98 6.42 -36.08
CA LEU A 735 -0.61 5.89 -36.22
C LEU A 735 -0.45 4.58 -35.46
N MET A 736 0.27 3.61 -36.03
CA MET A 736 0.54 2.32 -35.41
C MET A 736 1.74 2.39 -34.45
N ILE A 737 1.79 1.51 -33.45
CA ILE A 737 2.99 1.34 -32.60
C ILE A 737 3.76 0.14 -33.13
N LYS A 738 5.06 0.31 -33.38
CA LYS A 738 6.00 -0.75 -33.69
C LYS A 738 6.85 -1.02 -32.44
N ASP A 739 6.50 -2.07 -31.72
CA ASP A 739 7.22 -2.50 -30.52
C ASP A 739 8.60 -3.04 -30.90
N SER A 740 9.65 -2.56 -30.23
CA SER A 740 11.02 -3.00 -30.43
C SER A 740 11.59 -3.53 -29.13
N ALA A 741 11.89 -4.83 -29.08
CA ALA A 741 12.50 -5.46 -27.91
C ALA A 741 13.91 -4.90 -27.57
N HIS A 742 14.57 -4.25 -28.54
CA HIS A 742 15.85 -3.58 -28.34
C HIS A 742 15.75 -2.32 -27.48
N LEU A 743 14.56 -1.71 -27.41
CA LEU A 743 14.20 -0.66 -26.47
C LEU A 743 13.53 -1.34 -25.27
N SER A 744 14.27 -1.57 -24.19
CA SER A 744 13.77 -2.40 -23.08
C SER A 744 13.82 -1.68 -21.74
N LEU A 745 12.88 -2.01 -20.87
CA LEU A 745 12.96 -1.72 -19.44
C LEU A 745 14.16 -2.47 -18.82
N ARG A 746 14.81 -1.88 -17.81
CA ARG A 746 16.04 -2.29 -17.09
C ARG A 746 16.35 -3.81 -16.99
N PRO A 747 17.63 -4.17 -16.86
CA PRO A 747 18.14 -4.47 -15.51
C PRO A 747 19.19 -3.44 -15.07
N LEU A 748 19.48 -3.41 -13.76
CA LEU A 748 20.54 -2.60 -13.16
C LEU A 748 21.85 -2.77 -13.94
N VAL A 749 22.65 -1.70 -13.98
CA VAL A 749 24.06 -1.73 -14.42
C VAL A 749 24.83 -2.70 -13.52
N THR A 750 24.74 -3.98 -13.84
CA THR A 750 25.58 -5.08 -13.36
C THR A 750 26.58 -5.39 -14.46
N LEU A 751 27.60 -6.22 -14.18
CA LEU A 751 28.55 -6.72 -15.18
C LEU A 751 27.88 -7.29 -16.46
N GLN A 752 26.61 -7.70 -16.40
CA GLN A 752 25.82 -8.18 -17.54
C GLN A 752 25.26 -7.06 -18.45
N GLY A 753 25.19 -5.81 -17.97
CA GLY A 753 24.59 -4.68 -18.70
C GLY A 753 25.31 -4.33 -20.00
N VAL A 754 26.65 -4.37 -20.01
CA VAL A 754 27.49 -4.10 -21.20
C VAL A 754 27.22 -5.13 -22.31
N CYS A 755 27.01 -6.39 -21.94
CA CYS A 755 26.76 -7.49 -22.87
C CYS A 755 25.43 -7.36 -23.61
N ALA A 756 24.40 -6.83 -22.94
CA ALA A 756 23.10 -6.60 -23.57
C ALA A 756 23.19 -5.60 -24.74
N PHE A 757 24.09 -4.62 -24.69
CA PHE A 757 24.33 -3.69 -25.81
C PHE A 757 25.01 -4.37 -27.00
N GLN A 758 25.89 -5.35 -26.76
CA GLN A 758 26.46 -6.17 -27.85
C GLN A 758 25.39 -7.06 -28.50
N GLU A 759 24.41 -7.54 -27.72
CA GLU A 759 23.26 -8.31 -28.22
C GLU A 759 22.19 -7.45 -28.93
N GLY A 760 22.39 -6.13 -28.99
CA GLY A 760 21.57 -5.22 -29.78
C GLY A 760 20.65 -4.28 -28.99
N ARG A 761 20.80 -4.17 -27.66
CA ARG A 761 20.06 -3.19 -26.85
C ARG A 761 20.37 -1.75 -27.27
N ILE A 762 19.38 -0.87 -27.24
CA ILE A 762 19.53 0.54 -27.62
C ILE A 762 19.74 1.44 -26.40
N ASN A 763 19.00 1.24 -25.31
CA ASN A 763 18.96 2.23 -24.21
C ASN A 763 19.11 1.67 -22.80
N SER A 764 19.52 2.54 -21.87
CA SER A 764 19.48 2.34 -20.42
C SER A 764 18.91 3.61 -19.74
N GLN A 765 18.16 3.44 -18.65
CA GLN A 765 17.25 4.45 -18.10
C GLN A 765 17.56 4.78 -16.63
N GLU A 766 17.13 5.97 -16.19
CA GLU A 766 17.33 6.49 -14.82
C GLU A 766 18.81 6.37 -14.43
N MET A 767 19.71 6.94 -15.25
CA MET A 767 21.16 6.90 -15.06
C MET A 767 21.71 8.23 -14.55
N ASP A 768 22.53 8.17 -13.52
CA ASP A 768 23.27 9.32 -13.02
C ASP A 768 24.47 9.65 -13.94
N GLU A 769 25.03 10.86 -13.79
CA GLU A 769 26.11 11.38 -14.64
C GLU A 769 27.34 10.47 -14.65
N ASN A 770 27.71 9.91 -13.50
CA ASN A 770 28.85 9.00 -13.37
C ASN A 770 28.56 7.65 -14.05
N SER A 771 27.34 7.14 -13.90
CA SER A 771 26.94 5.86 -14.48
C SER A 771 26.97 5.91 -16.02
N ILE A 772 26.58 7.04 -16.62
CA ILE A 772 26.64 7.24 -18.08
C ILE A 772 28.09 7.18 -18.56
N ASN A 773 29.01 7.86 -17.87
CA ASN A 773 30.44 7.85 -18.18
C ASN A 773 31.06 6.46 -18.03
N GLU A 774 30.76 5.76 -16.94
CA GLU A 774 31.27 4.40 -16.69
C GLU A 774 30.79 3.42 -17.76
N LEU A 775 29.50 3.49 -18.14
CA LEU A 775 28.94 2.64 -19.18
C LEU A 775 29.56 2.94 -20.55
N TRP A 776 29.72 4.23 -20.90
CA TRP A 776 30.38 4.65 -22.13
C TRP A 776 31.82 4.14 -22.21
N ASN A 777 32.60 4.30 -21.14
CA ASN A 777 33.97 3.82 -21.07
C ASN A 777 34.04 2.29 -21.14
N SER A 778 33.13 1.59 -20.47
CA SER A 778 33.09 0.12 -20.48
C SER A 778 32.71 -0.45 -21.85
N LEU A 779 31.81 0.20 -22.58
CA LEU A 779 31.44 -0.20 -23.95
C LEU A 779 32.58 0.03 -24.97
N ASN A 780 33.39 1.07 -24.76
CA ASN A 780 34.45 1.45 -25.69
C ASN A 780 35.84 0.87 -25.32
N THR A 781 36.00 0.22 -24.18
CA THR A 781 37.24 -0.46 -23.78
C THR A 781 37.29 -1.89 -24.33
N ARG A 782 38.34 -2.22 -25.10
CA ARG A 782 38.52 -3.50 -25.83
C ARG A 782 38.59 -4.78 -24.96
N GLY A 783 38.40 -4.70 -23.64
CA GLY A 783 38.68 -5.79 -22.69
C GLY A 783 37.48 -6.57 -22.13
N TYR A 784 36.24 -6.11 -22.33
CA TYR A 784 35.07 -6.76 -21.71
C TYR A 784 34.62 -8.02 -22.47
N LYS A 785 34.91 -9.20 -21.89
CA LYS A 785 34.40 -10.50 -22.37
C LYS A 785 33.07 -10.83 -21.71
N CYS A 786 32.04 -11.06 -22.52
CA CYS A 786 30.72 -11.48 -22.06
C CYS A 786 30.68 -12.99 -21.82
N PRO A 787 30.47 -13.46 -20.57
CA PRO A 787 30.35 -14.89 -20.28
C PRO A 787 29.04 -15.44 -20.89
N LYS A 788 29.12 -16.57 -21.61
CA LYS A 788 27.93 -17.26 -22.11
C LYS A 788 27.16 -17.86 -20.93
N LEU A 789 25.90 -17.48 -20.75
CA LEU A 789 24.98 -18.06 -19.77
C LEU A 789 24.68 -19.52 -20.15
N ILE A 790 25.21 -20.47 -19.38
CA ILE A 790 24.75 -21.86 -19.37
C ILE A 790 23.47 -21.85 -18.54
N GLY A 791 22.34 -22.25 -19.12
CA GLY A 791 21.01 -22.16 -18.50
C GLY A 791 20.91 -22.90 -17.15
N PRO A 792 19.79 -22.70 -16.40
CA PRO A 792 19.64 -23.30 -15.09
C PRO A 792 19.72 -24.83 -15.19
N ILE A 793 20.55 -25.42 -14.34
CA ILE A 793 20.58 -26.87 -14.11
C ILE A 793 19.21 -27.22 -13.50
N LYS A 794 18.43 -28.01 -14.23
CA LYS A 794 17.09 -28.46 -13.82
C LYS A 794 17.15 -29.41 -12.63
#